data_AF-A0A942U6C5-F1
#
_entry.id   AF-A0A942U6C5-F1
#
_cell.length_a   1.000
_cell.length_b   1.000
_cell.length_c   1.000
_cell.angle_alpha   90.00
_cell.angle_beta   90.00
_cell.angle_gamma   90.00
#
_symmetry.space_group_name_H-M   'P 1'
#
loop_
_entity.id
_entity.type
_entity.pdbx_description
1 polymer ?
#
loop_
_entity_poly.entity_id
_entity_poly.type
_entity_poly.pdbx_seq_one_letter_code
_entity_poly.pdbx_strand_id
1 'polypeptide(L)'
;MAVEEKMLQQQQTVSMIDRLAANAAQAATEFRSFTQEMVDEIVKQMAIVALENHDKFARMAVEETNRGLYEDKITKNMFATEMIYHTLRTLKTVGIISENNHEGSYEIAEPVGVIAALVPVTNPTSTVIYKSLISMKTRNPIIFSFHPVSQKSGRFTAALLREAAVRAGAPENCIQWLETTTLDGINMLMKHPKVSLILATGGSGMVKAAYSSGKPAIGVGPGNVPCYFEKTANIKSSVQDLIMSKTYDNGMICASEQALIIDKEIYTEVITEMIANHCYFLNEEERKQLEKVAIKEETRFLNPMIVGLPAFKIAQMAGIEVPFDTKVLVVELEGVGPKYPLSCEKLSPVLACYKANSTEEALNLAEAILEYGGLGHTASIHTANDQIVEQYAMRMRAGRILINTPSAQGATGNVYNDLLPTLTLGTGTYGGNSVSVNVGAMHLLNIKKVAKRNNNAQILRTPPQIYYRKNSVQALEIIPDIKKAFIVTSPSSVKNGYVDKVLHFLTKRPDFVHYEVFSEVEPDPSIETVMAGAELMRHAKPNMIIALGGGSVLDAAKAMWLFYEDSEANFNTLKLKTLNPRKRVVTYPKLREKAKFIAIPTTSGTGSEVTSFAVITDKKANIKYPLSDPELLPDVAIIDPQFSMTVPKEITADTGMDVLTHALEAFVSVVANDFTDGQIIKAIQLVFKYLPRAYRDGSDELAREKMHYASTIAGLAFNNAYLGINHSLAHAVGAEFNIAHGRANAIFLPLVIRFNAVKPTKFTPFAGYEYYKADKRYAELAKMLELPARTTEEGIESLIEAVINLARELDMPLSVEECRVSQPVYESKITEMALHAVHDPDTNVNPKRPLTRELMEILRQAYKGV
;
A
#
# COMPACT_ATOMS: atom_id res chain seq x y z
N MET A 1 -16.95 56.60 -22.76
CA MET A 1 -16.66 55.91 -24.04
C MET A 1 -15.68 54.74 -23.88
N ALA A 2 -14.35 54.89 -23.92
CA ALA A 2 -13.43 53.73 -23.90
C ALA A 2 -13.50 52.84 -22.63
N VAL A 3 -13.84 53.41 -21.47
CA VAL A 3 -14.03 52.66 -20.21
C VAL A 3 -15.37 51.91 -20.21
N GLU A 4 -16.45 52.54 -20.68
CA GLU A 4 -17.78 51.92 -20.78
C GLU A 4 -17.80 50.78 -21.80
N GLU A 5 -17.11 50.94 -22.93
CA GLU A 5 -17.01 49.92 -23.97
C GLU A 5 -16.23 48.68 -23.49
N LYS A 6 -15.16 48.89 -22.72
CA LYS A 6 -14.40 47.80 -22.07
C LYS A 6 -15.22 47.08 -20.99
N MET A 7 -16.01 47.82 -20.21
CA MET A 7 -16.92 47.23 -19.21
C MET A 7 -18.04 46.41 -19.87
N LEU A 8 -18.60 46.90 -20.97
CA LEU A 8 -19.64 46.19 -21.73
C LEU A 8 -19.11 44.88 -22.34
N GLN A 9 -17.91 44.92 -22.92
CA GLN A 9 -17.25 43.74 -23.51
C GLN A 9 -16.87 42.71 -22.44
N GLN A 10 -16.48 43.17 -21.25
CA GLN A 10 -16.24 42.30 -20.10
C GLN A 10 -17.55 41.63 -19.62
N GLN A 11 -18.64 42.38 -19.48
CA GLN A 11 -19.95 41.83 -19.11
C GLN A 11 -20.47 40.80 -20.13
N GLN A 12 -20.30 41.05 -21.42
CA GLN A 12 -20.65 40.09 -22.48
C GLN A 12 -19.82 38.81 -22.36
N THR A 13 -18.53 38.92 -22.05
CA THR A 13 -17.65 37.75 -21.84
C THR A 13 -18.09 36.94 -20.62
N VAL A 14 -18.41 37.59 -19.49
CA VAL A 14 -18.95 36.92 -18.28
C VAL A 14 -20.22 36.13 -18.61
N SER A 15 -21.20 36.80 -19.21
CA SER A 15 -22.49 36.19 -19.57
C SER A 15 -22.32 34.99 -20.51
N MET A 16 -21.41 35.08 -21.48
CA MET A 16 -21.08 33.97 -22.36
C MET A 16 -20.52 32.77 -21.59
N ILE A 17 -19.50 32.96 -20.75
CA ILE A 17 -18.85 31.87 -20.00
C ILE A 17 -19.86 31.19 -19.05
N ASP A 18 -20.64 31.97 -18.32
CA ASP A 18 -21.64 31.46 -17.39
C ASP A 18 -22.69 30.61 -18.10
N ARG A 19 -23.16 31.07 -19.28
CA ARG A 19 -24.10 30.32 -20.13
C ARG A 19 -23.50 29.00 -20.60
N LEU A 20 -22.29 29.02 -21.17
CA LEU A 20 -21.63 27.81 -21.67
C LEU A 20 -21.43 26.78 -20.55
N ALA A 21 -20.96 27.23 -19.39
CA ALA A 21 -20.71 26.38 -18.24
C ALA A 21 -22.02 25.85 -17.60
N ALA A 22 -23.10 26.65 -17.62
CA ALA A 22 -24.42 26.19 -17.18
C ALA A 22 -24.98 25.10 -18.09
N ASN A 23 -24.93 25.32 -19.41
CA ASN A 23 -25.36 24.36 -20.41
C ASN A 23 -24.57 23.05 -20.32
N ALA A 24 -23.25 23.13 -20.13
CA ALA A 24 -22.40 21.96 -19.97
C ALA A 24 -22.74 21.19 -18.67
N ALA A 25 -23.00 21.89 -17.56
CA ALA A 25 -23.38 21.23 -16.31
C ALA A 25 -24.74 20.52 -16.42
N GLN A 26 -25.69 21.08 -17.20
CA GLN A 26 -26.95 20.41 -17.50
C GLN A 26 -26.72 19.14 -18.34
N ALA A 27 -25.94 19.23 -19.42
CA ALA A 27 -25.56 18.07 -20.22
C ALA A 27 -24.86 16.98 -19.39
N ALA A 28 -24.02 17.36 -18.43
CA ALA A 28 -23.34 16.42 -17.53
C ALA A 28 -24.33 15.69 -16.61
N THR A 29 -25.43 16.34 -16.25
CA THR A 29 -26.50 15.74 -15.45
C THR A 29 -27.29 14.73 -16.28
N GLU A 30 -27.63 15.09 -17.52
CA GLU A 30 -28.34 14.20 -18.46
C GLU A 30 -27.51 12.94 -18.76
N PHE A 31 -26.20 13.08 -18.95
CA PHE A 31 -25.29 11.96 -19.20
C PHE A 31 -25.23 10.91 -18.06
N ARG A 32 -25.72 11.22 -16.85
CA ARG A 32 -25.69 10.27 -15.72
C ARG A 32 -26.56 9.04 -15.95
N SER A 33 -27.63 9.14 -16.75
CA SER A 33 -28.55 8.03 -17.03
C SER A 33 -28.10 7.13 -18.17
N PHE A 34 -27.00 7.45 -18.86
CA PHE A 34 -26.59 6.77 -20.08
C PHE A 34 -25.90 5.44 -19.75
N THR A 35 -26.25 4.39 -20.50
CA THR A 35 -25.58 3.08 -20.43
C THR A 35 -24.27 3.07 -21.22
N GLN A 36 -23.46 2.01 -21.06
CA GLN A 36 -22.23 1.85 -21.83
C GLN A 36 -22.51 1.84 -23.34
N GLU A 37 -23.55 1.14 -23.76
CA GLU A 37 -23.94 0.97 -25.16
C GLU A 37 -24.37 2.30 -25.80
N MET A 38 -25.13 3.13 -25.07
CA MET A 38 -25.52 4.46 -25.53
C MET A 38 -24.29 5.35 -25.75
N VAL A 39 -23.35 5.33 -24.79
CA VAL A 39 -22.10 6.10 -24.89
C VAL A 39 -21.23 5.61 -26.05
N ASP A 40 -21.15 4.29 -26.24
CA ASP A 40 -20.34 3.68 -27.28
C ASP A 40 -20.88 4.00 -28.68
N GLU A 41 -22.20 4.03 -28.84
CA GLU A 41 -22.85 4.43 -30.09
C GLU A 41 -22.60 5.90 -30.41
N ILE A 42 -22.68 6.80 -29.42
CA ILE A 42 -22.34 8.22 -29.61
C ILE A 42 -20.91 8.38 -30.11
N VAL A 43 -19.95 7.74 -29.43
CA VAL A 43 -18.52 7.84 -29.79
C VAL A 43 -18.25 7.24 -31.17
N LYS A 44 -18.92 6.13 -31.51
CA LYS A 44 -18.82 5.50 -32.83
C LYS A 44 -19.33 6.43 -33.93
N GLN A 45 -20.50 7.02 -33.77
CA GLN A 45 -21.07 7.93 -34.77
C GLN A 45 -20.22 9.19 -34.95
N MET A 46 -19.68 9.74 -33.86
CA MET A 46 -18.71 10.83 -33.94
C MET A 46 -17.45 10.42 -34.70
N ALA A 47 -16.90 9.23 -34.45
CA ALA A 47 -15.71 8.74 -35.12
C ALA A 47 -15.94 8.53 -36.63
N ILE A 48 -17.11 8.01 -37.03
CA ILE A 48 -17.51 7.85 -38.44
C ILE A 48 -17.56 9.22 -39.12
N VAL A 49 -18.32 10.17 -38.57
CA VAL A 49 -18.47 11.51 -39.18
C VAL A 49 -17.11 12.23 -39.27
N ALA A 50 -16.28 12.06 -38.24
CA ALA A 50 -14.94 12.63 -38.25
C ALA A 50 -14.04 12.01 -39.33
N LEU A 51 -14.13 10.69 -39.52
CA LEU A 51 -13.42 9.97 -40.56
C LEU A 51 -13.94 10.30 -41.95
N GLU A 52 -15.24 10.53 -42.15
CA GLU A 52 -15.78 10.94 -43.46
C GLU A 52 -15.32 12.35 -43.89
N ASN A 53 -14.93 13.20 -42.94
CA ASN A 53 -14.59 14.62 -43.18
C ASN A 53 -13.12 14.94 -42.93
N HIS A 54 -12.25 13.92 -42.80
CA HIS A 54 -10.85 14.07 -42.43
C HIS A 54 -10.06 15.01 -43.38
N ASP A 55 -10.37 14.95 -44.67
CA ASP A 55 -9.79 15.76 -45.74
C ASP A 55 -10.26 17.21 -45.65
N LYS A 56 -11.56 17.43 -45.45
CA LYS A 56 -12.16 18.76 -45.31
C LYS A 56 -11.60 19.49 -44.09
N PHE A 57 -11.44 18.79 -42.98
CA PHE A 57 -10.80 19.33 -41.77
C PHE A 57 -9.35 19.73 -42.04
N ALA A 58 -8.58 18.87 -42.73
CA ALA A 58 -7.19 19.14 -43.07
C ALA A 58 -7.06 20.39 -43.96
N ARG A 59 -7.87 20.48 -45.02
CA ARG A 59 -7.90 21.63 -45.94
C ARG A 59 -8.18 22.93 -45.18
N MET A 60 -9.24 22.97 -44.38
CA MET A 60 -9.61 24.18 -43.63
C MET A 60 -8.52 24.60 -42.64
N ALA A 61 -7.84 23.65 -41.99
CA ALA A 61 -6.74 23.96 -41.09
C ALA A 61 -5.54 24.58 -41.84
N VAL A 62 -5.16 24.03 -43.01
CA VAL A 62 -4.06 24.60 -43.81
C VAL A 62 -4.43 25.98 -44.35
N GLU A 63 -5.62 26.14 -44.93
CA GLU A 63 -6.10 27.41 -45.49
C GLU A 63 -6.21 28.52 -44.43
N GLU A 64 -6.68 28.19 -43.23
CA GLU A 64 -6.81 29.17 -42.14
C GLU A 64 -5.46 29.53 -41.52
N THR A 65 -4.62 28.54 -41.25
CA THR A 65 -3.38 28.75 -40.48
C THR A 65 -2.17 29.09 -41.34
N ASN A 66 -2.20 28.76 -42.64
CA ASN A 66 -1.06 28.79 -43.57
C ASN A 66 0.14 27.95 -43.08
N ARG A 67 -0.11 26.87 -42.34
CA ARG A 67 0.92 26.05 -41.69
C ARG A 67 0.72 24.56 -41.93
N GLY A 68 1.82 23.86 -42.12
CA GLY A 68 1.85 22.42 -42.29
C GLY A 68 1.55 21.96 -43.70
N LEU A 69 1.24 20.67 -43.84
CA LEU A 69 0.95 20.00 -45.10
C LEU A 69 -0.45 19.38 -45.06
N TYR A 70 -1.15 19.45 -46.19
CA TYR A 70 -2.52 18.97 -46.30
C TYR A 70 -2.61 17.45 -46.12
N GLU A 71 -1.71 16.72 -46.76
CA GLU A 71 -1.59 15.26 -46.77
C GLU A 71 -1.28 14.72 -45.37
N ASP A 72 -0.40 15.41 -44.63
CA ASP A 72 -0.07 15.01 -43.26
C ASP A 72 -1.22 15.31 -42.30
N LYS A 73 -1.94 16.42 -42.48
CA LYS A 73 -3.13 16.72 -41.67
C LYS A 73 -4.28 15.75 -41.93
N ILE A 74 -4.43 15.21 -43.15
CA ILE A 74 -5.34 14.08 -43.43
C ILE A 74 -4.99 12.92 -42.49
N THR A 75 -3.74 12.49 -42.51
CA THR A 75 -3.27 11.35 -41.71
C THR A 75 -3.42 11.63 -40.20
N LYS A 76 -3.17 12.86 -39.74
CA LYS A 76 -3.39 13.26 -38.34
C LYS A 76 -4.86 13.22 -37.92
N ASN A 77 -5.76 13.60 -38.81
CA ASN A 77 -7.19 13.52 -38.54
C ASN A 77 -7.64 12.05 -38.50
N MET A 78 -7.17 11.21 -39.43
CA MET A 78 -7.44 9.76 -39.40
C MET A 78 -6.89 9.09 -38.13
N PHE A 79 -5.68 9.48 -37.71
CA PHE A 79 -5.11 9.03 -36.43
C PHE A 79 -6.01 9.42 -35.25
N ALA A 80 -6.45 10.69 -35.19
CA ALA A 80 -7.32 11.19 -34.14
C ALA A 80 -8.72 10.56 -34.12
N THR A 81 -9.14 9.89 -35.20
CA THR A 81 -10.42 9.17 -35.30
C THR A 81 -10.24 7.68 -35.05
N GLU A 82 -9.73 6.96 -36.05
CA GLU A 82 -9.78 5.51 -36.12
C GLU A 82 -8.90 4.87 -35.04
N MET A 83 -7.65 5.32 -34.91
CA MET A 83 -6.72 4.79 -33.90
C MET A 83 -7.22 5.06 -32.48
N ILE A 84 -7.77 6.26 -32.24
CA ILE A 84 -8.37 6.61 -30.95
C ILE A 84 -9.60 5.73 -30.69
N TYR A 85 -10.55 5.66 -31.63
CA TYR A 85 -11.77 4.87 -31.49
C TYR A 85 -11.49 3.39 -31.20
N HIS A 86 -10.47 2.80 -31.83
CA HIS A 86 -10.08 1.41 -31.56
C HIS A 86 -9.71 1.14 -30.10
N THR A 87 -9.11 2.13 -29.41
CA THR A 87 -8.83 2.02 -27.97
C THR A 87 -10.06 2.27 -27.10
N LEU A 88 -11.00 3.09 -27.57
CA LEU A 88 -12.19 3.46 -26.82
C LEU A 88 -13.30 2.41 -26.90
N ARG A 89 -13.44 1.69 -28.02
CA ARG A 89 -14.59 0.78 -28.28
C ARG A 89 -14.71 -0.37 -27.28
N THR A 90 -13.61 -0.79 -26.65
CA THR A 90 -13.60 -1.89 -25.66
C THR A 90 -13.47 -1.40 -24.22
N LEU A 91 -13.20 -0.11 -24.02
CA LEU A 91 -12.96 0.46 -22.70
C LEU A 91 -14.26 0.59 -21.92
N LYS A 92 -14.34 0.01 -20.72
CA LYS A 92 -15.48 0.23 -19.82
C LYS A 92 -15.34 1.55 -19.10
N THR A 93 -16.34 2.41 -19.23
CA THR A 93 -16.37 3.77 -18.68
C THR A 93 -17.67 4.11 -17.97
N VAL A 94 -18.63 3.17 -17.91
CA VAL A 94 -19.94 3.31 -17.28
C VAL A 94 -20.15 2.21 -16.23
N GLY A 95 -20.63 2.58 -15.04
CA GLY A 95 -20.96 1.62 -14.00
C GLY A 95 -19.73 0.88 -13.47
N ILE A 96 -19.89 -0.43 -13.22
CA ILE A 96 -18.81 -1.29 -12.72
C ILE A 96 -17.83 -1.59 -13.86
N ILE A 97 -16.59 -1.15 -13.71
CA ILE A 97 -15.54 -1.30 -14.74
C ILE A 97 -14.55 -2.42 -14.42
N SER A 98 -14.40 -2.75 -13.14
CA SER A 98 -13.53 -3.82 -12.63
C SER A 98 -14.20 -4.46 -11.43
N GLU A 99 -14.18 -5.79 -11.35
CA GLU A 99 -14.73 -6.55 -10.23
C GLU A 99 -13.75 -7.65 -9.84
N ASN A 100 -13.32 -7.65 -8.59
CA ASN A 100 -12.53 -8.70 -7.99
C ASN A 100 -13.37 -9.40 -6.91
N ASN A 101 -14.12 -10.42 -7.34
CA ASN A 101 -14.96 -11.22 -6.46
C ASN A 101 -14.17 -11.98 -5.38
N HIS A 102 -12.91 -12.34 -5.65
CA HIS A 102 -12.06 -13.05 -4.70
C HIS A 102 -11.60 -12.15 -3.53
N GLU A 103 -11.37 -10.86 -3.82
CA GLU A 103 -11.01 -9.87 -2.79
C GLU A 103 -12.22 -9.14 -2.19
N GLY A 104 -13.42 -9.40 -2.73
CA GLY A 104 -14.66 -8.74 -2.30
C GLY A 104 -14.67 -7.23 -2.60
N SER A 105 -14.03 -6.79 -3.69
CA SER A 105 -14.02 -5.38 -4.09
C SER A 105 -14.31 -5.18 -5.57
N TYR A 106 -14.86 -4.01 -5.92
CA TYR A 106 -15.15 -3.62 -7.30
C TYR A 106 -15.01 -2.11 -7.48
N GLU A 107 -14.82 -1.68 -8.72
CA GLU A 107 -14.57 -0.28 -9.09
C GLU A 107 -15.67 0.24 -10.00
N ILE A 108 -16.16 1.44 -9.69
CA ILE A 108 -17.17 2.15 -10.48
C ILE A 108 -16.54 3.39 -11.13
N ALA A 109 -16.78 3.58 -12.43
CA ALA A 109 -16.39 4.77 -13.18
C ALA A 109 -17.39 5.92 -13.02
N GLU A 110 -16.91 7.08 -12.60
CA GLU A 110 -17.68 8.31 -12.44
C GLU A 110 -17.07 9.45 -13.29
N PRO A 111 -17.84 10.15 -14.15
CA PRO A 111 -17.33 11.28 -14.94
C PRO A 111 -16.76 12.37 -14.02
N VAL A 112 -15.72 13.07 -14.47
CA VAL A 112 -15.18 14.24 -13.75
C VAL A 112 -16.14 15.44 -13.78
N GLY A 113 -16.97 15.56 -14.82
CA GLY A 113 -17.92 16.65 -15.02
C GLY A 113 -17.60 17.47 -16.27
N VAL A 114 -17.65 18.80 -16.15
CA VAL A 114 -17.40 19.70 -17.29
C VAL A 114 -15.90 19.89 -17.51
N ILE A 115 -15.46 19.70 -18.75
CA ILE A 115 -14.06 19.85 -19.16
C ILE A 115 -13.87 21.17 -19.91
N ALA A 116 -12.90 21.99 -19.50
CA ALA A 116 -12.39 23.10 -20.30
C ALA A 116 -11.18 22.61 -21.11
N ALA A 117 -11.20 22.78 -22.44
CA ALA A 117 -10.17 22.24 -23.31
C ALA A 117 -9.50 23.32 -24.16
N LEU A 118 -8.19 23.48 -23.97
CA LEU A 118 -7.37 24.39 -24.78
C LEU A 118 -6.84 23.65 -26.00
N VAL A 119 -6.91 24.29 -27.17
CA VAL A 119 -6.52 23.69 -28.46
C VAL A 119 -5.43 24.54 -29.13
N PRO A 120 -4.29 23.95 -29.52
CA PRO A 120 -3.18 24.69 -30.13
C PRO A 120 -3.41 24.94 -31.62
N VAL A 121 -2.68 25.91 -32.17
CA VAL A 121 -2.68 26.22 -33.62
C VAL A 121 -2.09 25.10 -34.49
N THR A 122 -1.19 24.28 -33.94
CA THR A 122 -0.47 23.23 -34.70
C THR A 122 -1.37 22.05 -35.06
N ASN A 123 -2.31 21.71 -34.17
CA ASN A 123 -3.20 20.54 -34.27
C ASN A 123 -4.68 20.94 -34.07
N PRO A 124 -5.23 21.90 -34.84
CA PRO A 124 -6.49 22.55 -34.49
C PRO A 124 -7.72 21.67 -34.68
N THR A 125 -7.70 20.74 -35.64
CA THR A 125 -8.81 19.81 -35.92
C THR A 125 -8.61 18.49 -35.19
N SER A 126 -7.43 17.88 -35.31
CA SER A 126 -7.15 16.57 -34.74
C SER A 126 -7.23 16.55 -33.21
N THR A 127 -6.79 17.61 -32.53
CA THR A 127 -6.94 17.73 -31.06
C THR A 127 -8.40 17.85 -30.64
N VAL A 128 -9.24 18.52 -31.45
CA VAL A 128 -10.68 18.65 -31.18
C VAL A 128 -11.36 17.30 -31.31
N ILE A 129 -11.08 16.56 -32.39
CA ILE A 129 -11.56 15.20 -32.59
C ILE A 129 -11.16 14.32 -31.39
N TYR A 130 -9.86 14.25 -31.10
CA TYR A 130 -9.33 13.43 -30.02
C TYR A 130 -9.99 13.75 -28.66
N LYS A 131 -9.99 15.03 -28.26
CA LYS A 131 -10.57 15.45 -26.97
C LYS A 131 -12.07 15.20 -26.90
N SER A 132 -12.81 15.44 -27.99
CA SER A 132 -14.24 15.17 -28.04
C SER A 132 -14.55 13.67 -27.87
N LEU A 133 -13.82 12.79 -28.57
CA LEU A 133 -14.06 11.34 -28.49
C LEU A 133 -13.82 10.80 -27.07
N ILE A 134 -12.68 11.13 -26.45
CA ILE A 134 -12.38 10.66 -25.08
C ILE A 134 -13.33 11.27 -24.04
N SER A 135 -13.78 12.52 -24.24
CA SER A 135 -14.70 13.22 -23.35
C SER A 135 -16.10 12.61 -23.41
N MET A 136 -16.61 12.33 -24.62
CA MET A 136 -17.92 11.69 -24.79
C MET A 136 -17.88 10.25 -24.30
N LYS A 137 -16.81 9.49 -24.57
CA LYS A 137 -16.63 8.12 -24.05
C LYS A 137 -16.71 8.06 -22.52
N THR A 138 -16.39 9.15 -21.85
CA THR A 138 -16.38 9.25 -20.40
C THR A 138 -17.53 10.06 -19.84
N ARG A 139 -18.53 10.42 -20.66
CA ARG A 139 -19.74 11.14 -20.25
C ARG A 139 -19.48 12.54 -19.70
N ASN A 140 -18.43 13.19 -20.20
CA ASN A 140 -18.03 14.54 -19.80
C ASN A 140 -18.36 15.54 -20.92
N PRO A 141 -19.18 16.56 -20.68
CA PRO A 141 -19.31 17.69 -21.59
C PRO A 141 -18.04 18.52 -21.66
N ILE A 142 -17.75 19.07 -22.84
CA ILE A 142 -16.49 19.77 -23.12
C ILE A 142 -16.74 21.16 -23.71
N ILE A 143 -15.99 22.15 -23.21
CA ILE A 143 -15.99 23.53 -23.70
C ILE A 143 -14.60 23.85 -24.24
N PHE A 144 -14.49 24.09 -25.54
CA PHE A 144 -13.25 24.39 -26.22
C PHE A 144 -12.89 25.87 -26.21
N SER A 145 -11.60 26.14 -26.07
CA SER A 145 -10.97 27.41 -26.44
C SER A 145 -9.95 27.13 -27.55
N PHE A 146 -10.21 27.65 -28.74
CA PHE A 146 -9.32 27.50 -29.89
C PHE A 146 -8.26 28.61 -29.91
N HIS A 147 -7.10 28.33 -30.48
CA HIS A 147 -6.12 29.39 -30.73
C HIS A 147 -6.72 30.46 -31.67
N PRO A 148 -6.47 31.77 -31.47
CA PRO A 148 -7.12 32.83 -32.24
C PRO A 148 -7.02 32.72 -33.78
N VAL A 149 -5.92 32.14 -34.28
CA VAL A 149 -5.65 31.94 -35.71
C VAL A 149 -6.15 30.60 -36.28
N SER A 150 -6.87 29.80 -35.49
CA SER A 150 -7.42 28.50 -35.92
C SER A 150 -8.85 28.28 -35.41
N GLN A 151 -9.61 29.38 -35.26
CA GLN A 151 -10.97 29.34 -34.68
C GLN A 151 -12.00 28.75 -35.66
N LYS A 152 -11.88 29.02 -36.96
CA LYS A 152 -12.84 28.55 -37.97
C LYS A 152 -12.76 27.04 -38.16
N SER A 153 -11.55 26.50 -38.34
CA SER A 153 -11.29 25.08 -38.47
C SER A 153 -11.67 24.30 -37.20
N GLY A 154 -11.29 24.81 -36.03
CA GLY A 154 -11.67 24.23 -34.73
C GLY A 154 -13.18 24.21 -34.51
N ARG A 155 -13.87 25.34 -34.75
CA ARG A 155 -15.33 25.47 -34.62
C ARG A 155 -16.06 24.55 -35.58
N PHE A 156 -15.66 24.51 -36.85
CA PHE A 156 -16.29 23.65 -37.84
C PHE A 156 -16.21 22.18 -37.44
N THR A 157 -15.04 21.75 -36.95
CA THR A 157 -14.83 20.39 -36.43
C THR A 157 -15.72 20.12 -35.22
N ALA A 158 -15.71 20.99 -34.20
CA ALA A 158 -16.51 20.81 -32.99
C ALA A 158 -18.02 20.80 -33.26
N ALA A 159 -18.50 21.63 -34.19
CA ALA A 159 -19.90 21.69 -34.58
C ALA A 159 -20.34 20.37 -35.24
N LEU A 160 -19.56 19.85 -36.19
CA LEU A 160 -19.90 18.61 -36.89
C LEU A 160 -19.89 17.39 -35.94
N LEU A 161 -18.93 17.34 -35.02
CA LEU A 161 -18.89 16.30 -33.97
C LEU A 161 -20.06 16.41 -33.00
N ARG A 162 -20.47 17.64 -32.64
CA ARG A 162 -21.66 17.86 -31.80
C ARG A 162 -22.92 17.37 -32.50
N GLU A 163 -23.11 17.71 -33.77
CA GLU A 163 -24.27 17.26 -34.55
C GLU A 163 -24.32 15.74 -34.64
N ALA A 164 -23.19 15.08 -34.85
CA ALA A 164 -23.09 13.62 -34.85
C ALA A 164 -23.45 13.03 -33.48
N ALA A 165 -22.90 13.58 -32.41
CA ALA A 165 -23.17 13.14 -31.04
C ALA A 165 -24.65 13.28 -30.68
N VAL A 166 -25.24 14.46 -30.94
CA VAL A 166 -26.65 14.74 -30.63
C VAL A 166 -27.59 13.87 -31.46
N ARG A 167 -27.29 13.62 -32.74
CA ARG A 167 -28.06 12.69 -33.57
C ARG A 167 -28.03 11.25 -33.04
N ALA A 168 -26.91 10.86 -32.42
CA ALA A 168 -26.75 9.58 -31.75
C ALA A 168 -27.33 9.53 -30.32
N GLY A 169 -27.96 10.62 -29.85
CA GLY A 169 -28.64 10.69 -28.56
C GLY A 169 -27.89 11.41 -27.44
N ALA A 170 -26.73 12.05 -27.72
CA ALA A 170 -26.04 12.87 -26.73
C ALA A 170 -26.85 14.16 -26.39
N PRO A 171 -26.67 14.73 -25.19
CA PRO A 171 -27.26 16.03 -24.84
C PRO A 171 -26.85 17.15 -25.79
N GLU A 172 -27.76 18.08 -26.08
CA GLU A 172 -27.56 19.16 -27.07
C GLU A 172 -26.27 19.95 -26.85
N ASN A 173 -25.94 20.22 -25.58
CA ASN A 173 -24.81 21.05 -25.16
C ASN A 173 -23.57 20.25 -24.71
N CYS A 174 -23.44 19.00 -25.17
CA CYS A 174 -22.32 18.12 -24.83
C CYS A 174 -20.95 18.62 -25.33
N ILE A 175 -20.93 19.36 -26.44
CA ILE A 175 -19.73 19.99 -27.01
C ILE A 175 -20.02 21.47 -27.25
N GLN A 176 -19.17 22.35 -26.73
CA GLN A 176 -19.32 23.80 -26.83
C GLN A 176 -17.97 24.46 -27.05
N TRP A 177 -17.95 25.76 -27.38
CA TRP A 177 -16.72 26.53 -27.58
C TRP A 177 -16.92 28.02 -27.28
N LEU A 178 -15.81 28.75 -27.09
CA LEU A 178 -15.81 30.21 -27.02
C LEU A 178 -16.03 30.79 -28.43
N GLU A 179 -17.04 31.65 -28.60
CA GLU A 179 -17.33 32.31 -29.90
C GLU A 179 -16.20 33.28 -30.30
N THR A 180 -15.64 33.99 -29.34
CA THR A 180 -14.46 34.84 -29.51
C THR A 180 -13.44 34.48 -28.44
N THR A 181 -12.25 34.08 -28.85
CA THR A 181 -11.19 33.72 -27.90
C THR A 181 -10.41 34.95 -27.44
N THR A 182 -10.48 35.26 -26.15
CA THR A 182 -9.67 36.29 -25.47
C THR A 182 -8.95 35.67 -24.27
N LEU A 183 -7.82 36.25 -23.84
CA LEU A 183 -7.09 35.77 -22.66
C LEU A 183 -7.97 35.84 -21.40
N ASP A 184 -8.77 36.89 -21.26
CA ASP A 184 -9.73 37.04 -20.16
C ASP A 184 -10.79 35.94 -20.20
N GLY A 185 -11.38 35.66 -21.37
CA GLY A 185 -12.36 34.59 -21.54
C GLY A 185 -11.81 33.21 -21.20
N ILE A 186 -10.57 32.91 -21.62
CA ILE A 186 -9.87 31.66 -21.27
C ILE A 186 -9.68 31.55 -19.75
N ASN A 187 -9.16 32.60 -19.13
CA ASN A 187 -8.92 32.64 -17.69
C ASN A 187 -10.21 32.47 -16.89
N MET A 188 -11.30 33.11 -17.33
CA MET A 188 -12.61 32.98 -16.71
C MET A 188 -13.15 31.57 -16.85
N LEU A 189 -13.08 30.96 -18.04
CA LEU A 189 -13.50 29.58 -18.26
C LEU A 189 -12.74 28.61 -17.34
N MET A 190 -11.41 28.71 -17.30
CA MET A 190 -10.56 27.83 -16.48
C MET A 190 -10.86 27.95 -14.98
N LYS A 191 -11.27 29.13 -14.50
CA LYS A 191 -11.59 29.37 -13.08
C LYS A 191 -13.06 29.17 -12.74
N HIS A 192 -13.92 28.94 -13.74
CA HIS A 192 -15.35 28.92 -13.53
C HIS A 192 -15.78 27.79 -12.56
N PRO A 193 -16.69 28.05 -11.59
CA PRO A 193 -17.07 27.05 -10.58
C PRO A 193 -17.57 25.73 -11.13
N LYS A 194 -18.32 25.76 -12.24
CA LYS A 194 -18.88 24.56 -12.90
C LYS A 194 -17.89 23.76 -13.76
N VAL A 195 -16.67 24.26 -14.00
CA VAL A 195 -15.62 23.50 -14.67
C VAL A 195 -14.93 22.60 -13.65
N SER A 196 -14.81 21.31 -13.97
CA SER A 196 -14.22 20.29 -13.10
C SER A 196 -12.76 20.00 -13.42
N LEU A 197 -12.40 20.03 -14.71
CA LEU A 197 -11.07 19.63 -15.18
C LEU A 197 -10.65 20.49 -16.38
N ILE A 198 -9.37 20.82 -16.48
CA ILE A 198 -8.78 21.51 -17.62
C ILE A 198 -7.86 20.57 -18.41
N LEU A 199 -8.11 20.41 -19.72
CA LEU A 199 -7.19 19.77 -20.65
C LEU A 199 -6.40 20.84 -21.41
N ALA A 200 -5.21 21.19 -20.92
CA ALA A 200 -4.38 22.27 -21.43
C ALA A 200 -3.35 21.77 -22.46
N THR A 201 -3.71 21.79 -23.74
CA THR A 201 -2.76 21.52 -24.85
C THR A 201 -2.39 22.84 -25.51
N GLY A 202 -1.18 23.33 -25.27
CA GLY A 202 -0.70 24.62 -25.76
C GLY A 202 0.68 24.96 -25.20
N GLY A 203 1.13 26.19 -25.44
CA GLY A 203 2.42 26.64 -24.95
C GLY A 203 2.52 26.69 -23.42
N SER A 204 3.74 26.65 -22.90
CA SER A 204 4.06 26.55 -21.46
C SER A 204 3.36 27.60 -20.60
N GLY A 205 3.15 28.81 -21.12
CA GLY A 205 2.43 29.88 -20.41
C GLY A 205 0.95 29.54 -20.14
N MET A 206 0.26 28.93 -21.11
CA MET A 206 -1.14 28.50 -20.94
C MET A 206 -1.27 27.30 -20.02
N VAL A 207 -0.33 26.36 -20.11
CA VAL A 207 -0.28 25.22 -19.19
C VAL A 207 -0.08 25.70 -17.76
N LYS A 208 0.90 26.60 -17.53
CA LYS A 208 1.10 27.22 -16.21
C LYS A 208 -0.15 27.95 -15.71
N ALA A 209 -0.86 28.67 -16.58
CA ALA A 209 -2.11 29.32 -16.22
C ALA A 209 -3.21 28.31 -15.82
N ALA A 210 -3.30 27.16 -16.50
CA ALA A 210 -4.23 26.10 -16.17
C ALA A 210 -3.96 25.50 -14.78
N TYR A 211 -2.70 25.20 -14.43
CA TYR A 211 -2.35 24.76 -13.07
C TYR A 211 -2.49 25.85 -12.01
N SER A 212 -2.50 27.13 -12.41
CA SER A 212 -2.73 28.27 -11.51
C SER A 212 -4.22 28.66 -11.38
N SER A 213 -5.12 27.89 -11.98
CA SER A 213 -6.55 28.21 -12.03
C SER A 213 -7.30 27.86 -10.73
N GLY A 214 -6.70 27.04 -9.86
CA GLY A 214 -7.40 26.44 -8.72
C GLY A 214 -8.28 25.23 -9.09
N LYS A 215 -8.24 24.78 -10.35
CA LYS A 215 -8.90 23.56 -10.83
C LYS A 215 -7.86 22.47 -11.11
N PRO A 216 -8.23 21.18 -10.97
CA PRO A 216 -7.45 20.09 -11.53
C PRO A 216 -7.16 20.35 -13.02
N ALA A 217 -5.91 20.16 -13.41
CA ALA A 217 -5.46 20.36 -14.78
C ALA A 217 -4.58 19.19 -15.22
N ILE A 218 -4.75 18.83 -16.49
CA ILE A 218 -3.87 17.92 -17.22
C ILE A 218 -3.30 18.73 -18.38
N GLY A 219 -2.03 19.05 -18.28
CA GLY A 219 -1.30 19.83 -19.26
C GLY A 219 -0.30 19.01 -20.06
N VAL A 220 0.37 19.70 -20.95
CA VAL A 220 1.50 19.21 -21.76
C VAL A 220 2.74 20.07 -21.49
N GLY A 221 3.87 19.72 -22.09
CA GLY A 221 5.08 20.55 -22.08
C GLY A 221 5.60 20.75 -23.50
N PRO A 222 6.55 21.67 -23.70
CA PRO A 222 7.32 21.75 -24.94
C PRO A 222 8.16 20.48 -25.15
N GLY A 223 8.47 20.15 -26.41
CA GLY A 223 9.27 18.98 -26.76
C GLY A 223 10.58 19.37 -27.45
N ASN A 224 11.66 19.44 -26.67
CA ASN A 224 13.02 19.53 -27.20
C ASN A 224 13.66 18.13 -27.26
N VAL A 225 13.31 17.36 -28.28
CA VAL A 225 13.62 15.91 -28.35
C VAL A 225 15.05 15.68 -28.85
N PRO A 226 15.95 15.10 -28.04
CA PRO A 226 17.23 14.58 -28.53
C PRO A 226 17.00 13.22 -29.21
N CYS A 227 17.72 13.00 -30.31
CA CYS A 227 17.75 11.74 -31.04
C CYS A 227 19.21 11.27 -31.14
N TYR A 228 19.55 10.17 -30.45
CA TYR A 228 20.91 9.63 -30.43
C TYR A 228 21.07 8.47 -31.40
N PHE A 229 21.94 8.60 -32.39
CA PHE A 229 22.39 7.51 -33.25
C PHE A 229 23.70 6.95 -32.68
N GLU A 230 23.57 5.84 -31.93
CA GLU A 230 24.71 5.10 -31.43
C GLU A 230 25.35 4.29 -32.57
N LYS A 231 26.66 4.03 -32.50
CA LYS A 231 27.47 3.41 -33.56
C LYS A 231 26.96 2.06 -34.10
N THR A 232 26.07 1.35 -33.41
CA THR A 232 25.46 0.10 -33.91
C THR A 232 24.11 0.32 -34.62
N ALA A 233 23.64 1.56 -34.72
CA ALA A 233 22.39 1.90 -35.40
C ALA A 233 22.41 1.49 -36.87
N ASN A 234 21.25 1.04 -37.38
CA ASN A 234 21.05 0.89 -38.82
C ASN A 234 20.86 2.27 -39.46
N ILE A 235 21.92 2.80 -40.04
CA ILE A 235 22.01 4.18 -40.54
C ILE A 235 20.85 4.52 -41.50
N LYS A 236 20.55 3.65 -42.47
CA LYS A 236 19.52 3.94 -43.49
C LYS A 236 18.12 4.06 -42.89
N SER A 237 17.72 3.09 -42.06
CA SER A 237 16.42 3.16 -41.38
C SER A 237 16.37 4.34 -40.42
N SER A 238 17.42 4.59 -39.65
CA SER A 238 17.47 5.68 -38.68
C SER A 238 17.34 7.05 -39.36
N VAL A 239 18.05 7.28 -40.47
CA VAL A 239 17.93 8.52 -41.24
C VAL A 239 16.52 8.66 -41.85
N GLN A 240 15.95 7.58 -42.39
CA GLN A 240 14.59 7.59 -42.92
C GLN A 240 13.55 7.93 -41.84
N ASP A 241 13.64 7.31 -40.67
CA ASP A 241 12.75 7.55 -39.53
C ASP A 241 12.83 8.99 -39.05
N LEU A 242 14.05 9.51 -38.90
CA LEU A 242 14.30 10.89 -38.50
C LEU A 242 13.73 11.89 -39.50
N ILE A 243 13.97 11.69 -40.81
CA ILE A 243 13.44 12.60 -41.84
C ILE A 243 11.91 12.52 -41.85
N MET A 244 11.34 11.32 -41.86
CA MET A 244 9.89 11.09 -41.85
C MET A 244 9.21 11.78 -40.66
N SER A 245 9.78 11.66 -39.46
CA SER A 245 9.28 12.33 -38.25
C SER A 245 9.45 13.85 -38.32
N LYS A 246 10.63 14.33 -38.70
CA LYS A 246 10.97 15.77 -38.72
C LYS A 246 10.21 16.55 -39.77
N THR A 247 9.89 15.94 -40.91
CA THR A 247 9.14 16.58 -41.99
C THR A 247 7.62 16.44 -41.84
N TYR A 248 7.14 15.56 -40.94
CA TYR A 248 5.71 15.32 -40.76
C TYR A 248 4.97 16.59 -40.32
N ASP A 249 4.03 17.03 -41.15
CA ASP A 249 3.30 18.29 -41.05
C ASP A 249 4.26 19.49 -40.87
N ASN A 250 5.37 19.48 -41.62
CA ASN A 250 6.49 20.41 -41.51
C ASN A 250 7.04 20.54 -40.07
N GLY A 251 7.16 19.42 -39.34
CA GLY A 251 7.81 19.39 -38.02
C GLY A 251 6.99 20.00 -36.89
N MET A 252 5.67 20.13 -37.04
CA MET A 252 4.79 20.74 -36.04
C MET A 252 4.39 19.83 -34.87
N ILE A 253 4.77 18.56 -34.90
CA ILE A 253 4.56 17.65 -33.76
C ILE A 253 5.65 17.93 -32.72
N CYS A 254 5.25 18.23 -31.48
CA CYS A 254 6.18 18.53 -30.37
C CYS A 254 7.12 17.36 -30.05
N ALA A 255 6.71 16.13 -30.33
CA ALA A 255 7.57 14.96 -30.18
C ALA A 255 8.59 14.77 -31.31
N SER A 256 8.59 15.61 -32.37
CA SER A 256 9.59 15.51 -33.44
C SER A 256 10.99 15.87 -32.97
N GLU A 257 12.00 15.25 -33.58
CA GLU A 257 13.41 15.44 -33.29
C GLU A 257 13.78 16.94 -33.38
N GLN A 258 14.51 17.44 -32.40
CA GLN A 258 15.04 18.81 -32.42
C GLN A 258 16.55 18.82 -32.53
N ALA A 259 17.21 17.75 -32.10
CA ALA A 259 18.65 17.57 -32.14
C ALA A 259 18.99 16.12 -32.48
N LEU A 260 19.90 15.93 -33.42
CA LEU A 260 20.52 14.67 -33.79
C LEU A 260 21.92 14.61 -33.19
N ILE A 261 22.20 13.58 -32.41
CA ILE A 261 23.49 13.30 -31.79
C ILE A 261 24.02 12.03 -32.44
N ILE A 262 25.24 12.07 -32.98
CA ILE A 262 25.78 10.95 -33.76
C ILE A 262 27.15 10.58 -33.20
N ASP A 263 27.36 9.29 -32.95
CA ASP A 263 28.69 8.77 -32.61
C ASP A 263 29.70 9.05 -33.75
N LYS A 264 30.92 9.47 -33.36
CA LYS A 264 31.98 9.83 -34.31
C LYS A 264 32.27 8.74 -35.35
N GLU A 265 32.06 7.46 -34.99
CA GLU A 265 32.32 6.28 -35.80
C GLU A 265 31.44 6.22 -37.05
N ILE A 266 30.17 6.62 -36.93
CA ILE A 266 29.18 6.56 -38.02
C ILE A 266 28.85 7.95 -38.59
N TYR A 267 29.48 9.00 -38.07
CA TYR A 267 29.18 10.40 -38.39
C TYR A 267 29.16 10.68 -39.90
N THR A 268 30.25 10.37 -40.61
CA THR A 268 30.36 10.66 -42.05
C THR A 268 29.33 9.90 -42.88
N GLU A 269 29.03 8.65 -42.52
CA GLU A 269 28.03 7.83 -43.22
C GLU A 269 26.61 8.38 -43.03
N VAL A 270 26.26 8.79 -41.80
CA VAL A 270 24.96 9.42 -41.50
C VAL A 270 24.78 10.72 -42.27
N ILE A 271 25.78 11.62 -42.26
CA ILE A 271 25.72 12.89 -42.99
C ILE A 271 25.55 12.65 -44.50
N THR A 272 26.29 11.69 -45.05
CA THR A 272 26.20 11.32 -46.47
C THR A 272 24.80 10.82 -46.84
N GLU A 273 24.23 9.93 -46.01
CA GLU A 273 22.87 9.40 -46.22
C GLU A 273 21.82 10.52 -46.08
N MET A 274 21.98 11.46 -45.15
CA MET A 274 21.09 12.62 -45.00
C MET A 274 21.13 13.54 -46.23
N ILE A 275 22.32 13.86 -46.75
CA ILE A 275 22.48 14.66 -47.98
C ILE A 275 21.85 13.94 -49.17
N ALA A 276 22.07 12.63 -49.31
CA ALA A 276 21.44 11.82 -50.35
C ALA A 276 19.90 11.82 -50.28
N ASN A 277 19.33 12.11 -49.10
CA ASN A 277 17.90 12.24 -48.88
C ASN A 277 17.39 13.70 -48.89
N HIS A 278 18.16 14.65 -49.43
CA HIS A 278 17.84 16.08 -49.56
C HIS A 278 17.75 16.85 -48.23
N CYS A 279 18.56 16.48 -47.23
CA CYS A 279 18.86 17.36 -46.11
C CYS A 279 20.00 18.32 -46.49
N TYR A 280 19.85 19.61 -46.15
CA TYR A 280 20.84 20.64 -46.46
C TYR A 280 21.60 21.06 -45.20
N PHE A 281 22.92 20.87 -45.19
CA PHE A 281 23.80 21.25 -44.09
C PHE A 281 24.28 22.69 -44.28
N LEU A 282 23.98 23.54 -43.30
CA LEU A 282 24.27 24.97 -43.36
C LEU A 282 25.70 25.27 -42.91
N ASN A 283 26.35 26.18 -43.61
CA ASN A 283 27.65 26.72 -43.19
C ASN A 283 27.49 27.76 -42.06
N GLU A 284 28.60 28.28 -41.53
CA GLU A 284 28.58 29.20 -40.38
C GLU A 284 27.83 30.52 -40.66
N GLU A 285 27.91 31.05 -41.88
CA GLU A 285 27.22 32.28 -42.29
C GLU A 285 25.72 32.05 -42.41
N GLU A 286 25.33 30.99 -43.14
CA GLU A 286 23.93 30.59 -43.30
C GLU A 286 23.29 30.27 -41.93
N ARG A 287 24.02 29.62 -41.02
CA ARG A 287 23.56 29.38 -39.63
C ARG A 287 23.17 30.68 -38.92
N LYS A 288 24.01 31.73 -39.01
CA LYS A 288 23.75 33.04 -38.39
C LYS A 288 22.55 33.74 -39.02
N GLN A 289 22.35 33.57 -40.33
CA GLN A 289 21.18 34.09 -41.04
C GLN A 289 19.90 33.38 -40.59
N LEU A 290 19.93 32.04 -40.50
CA LEU A 290 18.81 31.25 -40.02
C LEU A 290 18.44 31.59 -38.57
N GLU A 291 19.42 31.76 -37.69
CA GLU A 291 19.17 32.09 -36.27
C GLU A 291 18.31 33.35 -36.11
N LYS A 292 18.57 34.40 -36.89
CA LYS A 292 17.81 35.66 -36.86
C LYS A 292 16.33 35.49 -37.24
N VAL A 293 16.01 34.49 -38.04
CA VAL A 293 14.64 34.20 -38.49
C VAL A 293 13.95 33.20 -37.57
N ALA A 294 14.66 32.17 -37.14
CA ALA A 294 14.12 31.07 -36.36
C ALA A 294 13.93 31.39 -34.87
N ILE A 295 14.68 32.36 -34.33
CA ILE A 295 14.72 32.68 -32.91
C ILE A 295 14.34 34.15 -32.69
N LYS A 296 13.51 34.41 -31.68
CA LYS A 296 13.23 35.78 -31.23
C LYS A 296 14.40 36.33 -30.44
N GLU A 297 14.82 37.54 -30.77
CA GLU A 297 15.97 38.19 -30.14
C GLU A 297 15.73 38.45 -28.65
N GLU A 298 14.51 38.80 -28.25
CA GLU A 298 14.18 39.17 -26.87
C GLU A 298 14.08 37.96 -25.95
N THR A 299 13.45 36.88 -26.42
CA THR A 299 13.19 35.70 -25.59
C THR A 299 14.27 34.63 -25.75
N ARG A 300 15.08 34.68 -26.82
CA ARG A 300 16.04 33.62 -27.22
C ARG A 300 15.36 32.26 -27.37
N PHE A 301 14.07 32.26 -27.70
CA PHE A 301 13.24 31.08 -27.98
C PHE A 301 12.63 31.19 -29.38
N LEU A 302 12.02 30.10 -29.84
CA LEU A 302 11.33 29.96 -31.13
C LEU A 302 10.56 31.21 -31.57
N ASN A 303 10.82 31.63 -32.81
CA ASN A 303 9.99 32.56 -33.55
C ASN A 303 8.75 31.87 -34.15
N PRO A 304 7.53 32.21 -33.74
CA PRO A 304 6.31 31.57 -34.26
C PRO A 304 6.11 31.72 -35.78
N MET A 305 6.84 32.62 -36.45
CA MET A 305 6.72 32.81 -37.90
C MET A 305 7.19 31.60 -38.71
N ILE A 306 8.17 30.84 -38.22
CA ILE A 306 8.70 29.68 -38.96
C ILE A 306 7.92 28.38 -38.74
N VAL A 307 7.06 28.33 -37.72
CA VAL A 307 6.38 27.09 -37.28
C VAL A 307 5.53 26.50 -38.41
N GLY A 308 5.82 25.25 -38.78
CA GLY A 308 5.10 24.55 -39.85
C GLY A 308 5.31 25.06 -41.27
N LEU A 309 6.33 25.89 -41.51
CA LEU A 309 6.76 26.25 -42.86
C LEU A 309 7.72 25.19 -43.42
N PRO A 310 7.73 24.94 -44.74
CA PRO A 310 8.69 24.04 -45.37
C PRO A 310 10.11 24.63 -45.31
N ALA A 311 11.13 23.77 -45.27
CA ALA A 311 12.54 24.14 -45.18
C ALA A 311 12.95 25.21 -46.21
N PHE A 312 12.56 25.03 -47.48
CA PHE A 312 12.82 25.99 -48.56
C PHE A 312 12.32 27.41 -48.25
N LYS A 313 11.11 27.56 -47.70
CA LYS A 313 10.56 28.89 -47.34
C LYS A 313 11.31 29.51 -46.16
N ILE A 314 11.71 28.71 -45.18
CA ILE A 314 12.48 29.19 -44.04
C ILE A 314 13.85 29.70 -44.50
N ALA A 315 14.52 28.95 -45.40
CA ALA A 315 15.77 29.37 -46.03
C ALA A 315 15.60 30.69 -46.80
N GLN A 316 14.54 30.82 -47.60
CA GLN A 316 14.22 32.05 -48.32
C GLN A 316 13.99 33.24 -47.38
N MET A 317 13.30 33.04 -46.25
CA MET A 317 13.11 34.09 -45.24
C MET A 317 14.44 34.53 -44.60
N ALA A 318 15.41 33.63 -44.50
CA ALA A 318 16.75 33.90 -43.98
C ALA A 318 17.73 34.45 -45.03
N GLY A 319 17.36 34.46 -46.32
CA GLY A 319 18.24 34.86 -47.41
C GLY A 319 19.24 33.79 -47.83
N ILE A 320 18.94 32.52 -47.58
CA ILE A 320 19.75 31.35 -47.94
C ILE A 320 19.16 30.71 -49.21
N GLU A 321 20.00 30.41 -50.19
CA GLU A 321 19.60 29.66 -51.39
C GLU A 321 19.75 28.16 -51.18
N VAL A 322 18.64 27.42 -51.24
CA VAL A 322 18.62 25.95 -51.15
C VAL A 322 17.75 25.35 -52.26
N PRO A 323 17.98 24.10 -52.68
CA PRO A 323 17.10 23.39 -53.62
C PRO A 323 15.64 23.36 -53.14
N PHE A 324 14.68 23.45 -54.08
CA PHE A 324 13.25 23.48 -53.75
C PHE A 324 12.76 22.22 -53.02
N ASP A 325 13.36 21.07 -53.32
CA ASP A 325 13.08 19.77 -52.72
C ASP A 325 13.82 19.51 -51.39
N THR A 326 14.49 20.53 -50.83
CA THR A 326 15.14 20.44 -49.52
C THR A 326 14.11 20.07 -48.44
N LYS A 327 14.34 18.96 -47.75
CA LYS A 327 13.43 18.43 -46.72
C LYS A 327 13.68 19.01 -45.34
N VAL A 328 14.94 19.10 -44.93
CA VAL A 328 15.36 19.54 -43.60
C VAL A 328 16.61 20.42 -43.70
N LEU A 329 16.61 21.54 -42.99
CA LEU A 329 17.81 22.36 -42.76
C LEU A 329 18.54 21.86 -41.53
N VAL A 330 19.81 21.49 -41.67
CA VAL A 330 20.63 20.92 -40.59
C VAL A 330 21.69 21.92 -40.18
N VAL A 331 21.80 22.19 -38.87
CA VAL A 331 22.80 23.10 -38.29
C VAL A 331 23.71 22.36 -37.33
N GLU A 332 25.02 22.39 -37.60
CA GLU A 332 26.02 21.86 -36.68
C GLU A 332 26.25 22.85 -35.52
N LEU A 333 26.14 22.34 -34.29
CA LEU A 333 26.30 23.12 -33.06
C LEU A 333 27.36 22.49 -32.15
N GLU A 334 28.06 23.34 -31.41
CA GLU A 334 29.10 22.92 -30.46
C GLU A 334 28.56 22.73 -29.02
N GLY A 335 27.31 23.15 -28.76
CA GLY A 335 26.71 23.05 -27.44
C GLY A 335 25.21 23.34 -27.41
N VAL A 336 24.68 23.38 -26.18
CA VAL A 336 23.24 23.53 -25.89
C VAL A 336 23.02 24.74 -24.98
N GLY A 337 21.89 25.41 -25.15
CA GLY A 337 21.45 26.50 -24.28
C GLY A 337 21.48 27.89 -24.93
N PRO A 338 21.40 28.98 -24.14
CA PRO A 338 21.21 30.34 -24.66
C PRO A 338 22.34 30.89 -25.54
N LYS A 339 23.54 30.30 -25.47
CA LYS A 339 24.66 30.61 -26.36
C LYS A 339 24.51 29.98 -27.75
N TYR A 340 23.70 28.95 -27.86
CA TYR A 340 23.40 28.20 -29.09
C TYR A 340 21.88 28.16 -29.29
N PRO A 341 21.21 29.27 -29.62
CA PRO A 341 19.75 29.37 -29.53
C PRO A 341 18.98 28.37 -30.42
N LEU A 342 19.58 27.93 -31.54
CA LEU A 342 19.02 26.88 -32.40
C LEU A 342 18.95 25.49 -31.75
N SER A 343 19.52 25.32 -30.55
CA SER A 343 19.39 24.11 -29.72
C SER A 343 18.04 23.99 -29.00
N CYS A 344 17.15 25.00 -29.07
CA CYS A 344 15.80 24.91 -28.51
C CYS A 344 14.82 24.15 -29.43
N GLU A 345 13.57 24.01 -28.99
CA GLU A 345 12.46 23.53 -29.83
C GLU A 345 12.20 24.49 -31.00
N LYS A 346 12.01 23.96 -32.22
CA LYS A 346 11.90 24.72 -33.47
C LYS A 346 10.58 24.58 -34.23
N LEU A 347 9.79 23.53 -33.92
CA LEU A 347 8.48 23.19 -34.54
C LEU A 347 8.40 23.42 -36.07
N SER A 348 9.50 23.13 -36.76
CA SER A 348 9.72 23.33 -38.20
C SER A 348 10.77 22.33 -38.69
N PRO A 349 10.99 22.14 -40.01
CA PRO A 349 11.99 21.25 -40.58
C PRO A 349 13.44 21.78 -40.44
N VAL A 350 13.81 22.18 -39.22
CA VAL A 350 15.15 22.61 -38.84
C VAL A 350 15.64 21.70 -37.72
N LEU A 351 16.86 21.17 -37.86
CA LEU A 351 17.43 20.15 -36.98
C LEU A 351 18.85 20.56 -36.54
N ALA A 352 19.12 20.53 -35.23
CA ALA A 352 20.48 20.65 -34.74
C ALA A 352 21.24 19.32 -34.90
N CYS A 353 22.53 19.35 -35.22
CA CYS A 353 23.38 18.17 -35.36
C CYS A 353 24.62 18.30 -34.46
N TYR A 354 24.96 17.21 -33.77
CA TYR A 354 26.06 17.11 -32.84
C TYR A 354 26.89 15.86 -33.12
N LYS A 355 28.21 16.02 -33.11
CA LYS A 355 29.16 14.91 -33.16
C LYS A 355 29.61 14.55 -31.75
N ALA A 356 29.31 13.34 -31.29
CA ALA A 356 29.75 12.84 -29.98
C ALA A 356 31.03 12.00 -30.11
N ASN A 357 32.02 12.25 -29.27
CA ASN A 357 33.29 11.51 -29.28
C ASN A 357 33.25 10.23 -28.43
N SER A 358 32.20 10.08 -27.61
CA SER A 358 31.92 8.92 -26.78
C SER A 358 30.42 8.83 -26.46
N THR A 359 29.96 7.63 -26.09
CA THR A 359 28.59 7.40 -25.61
C THR A 359 28.25 8.31 -24.41
N GLU A 360 29.20 8.50 -23.48
CA GLU A 360 28.99 9.37 -22.32
C GLU A 360 28.75 10.84 -22.71
N GLU A 361 29.49 11.34 -23.71
CA GLU A 361 29.26 12.67 -24.26
C GLU A 361 27.89 12.77 -24.95
N ALA A 362 27.48 11.75 -25.69
CA ALA A 362 26.16 11.70 -26.31
C ALA A 362 25.02 11.74 -25.28
N LEU A 363 25.17 10.99 -24.17
CA LEU A 363 24.22 11.00 -23.06
C LEU A 363 24.16 12.37 -22.39
N ASN A 364 25.29 13.00 -22.11
CA ASN A 364 25.35 14.35 -21.51
C ASN A 364 24.73 15.42 -22.43
N LEU A 365 24.94 15.34 -23.75
CA LEU A 365 24.28 16.22 -24.72
C LEU A 365 22.77 16.02 -24.71
N ALA A 366 22.30 14.77 -24.71
CA ALA A 366 20.87 14.45 -24.69
C ALA A 366 20.20 14.98 -23.41
N GLU A 367 20.84 14.85 -22.24
CA GLU A 367 20.39 15.45 -20.98
C GLU A 367 20.28 16.97 -21.09
N ALA A 368 21.34 17.63 -21.57
CA ALA A 368 21.36 19.09 -21.72
C ALA A 368 20.24 19.60 -22.66
N ILE A 369 19.95 18.88 -23.75
CA ILE A 369 18.86 19.19 -24.68
C ILE A 369 17.50 19.11 -23.98
N LEU A 370 17.26 18.03 -23.21
CA LEU A 370 16.04 17.90 -22.42
C LEU A 370 15.91 19.01 -21.38
N GLU A 371 16.98 19.32 -20.65
CA GLU A 371 16.99 20.43 -19.68
C GLU A 371 16.69 21.78 -20.33
N TYR A 372 17.07 21.96 -21.59
CA TYR A 372 16.76 23.15 -22.37
C TYR A 372 15.40 23.05 -23.09
N GLY A 373 14.34 22.75 -22.34
CA GLY A 373 12.95 22.86 -22.82
C GLY A 373 12.32 21.57 -23.38
N GLY A 374 12.83 20.39 -23.02
CA GLY A 374 12.26 19.08 -23.36
C GLY A 374 11.92 18.18 -22.17
N LEU A 375 12.18 18.64 -20.94
CA LEU A 375 11.99 17.86 -19.71
C LEU A 375 10.61 17.18 -19.65
N GLY A 376 10.64 15.86 -19.49
CA GLY A 376 9.47 15.01 -19.34
C GLY A 376 8.75 14.67 -20.64
N HIS A 377 9.14 15.22 -21.78
CA HIS A 377 8.41 15.01 -23.04
C HIS A 377 8.78 13.70 -23.73
N THR A 378 9.83 13.70 -24.57
CA THR A 378 10.26 12.57 -25.39
C THR A 378 11.78 12.60 -25.55
N ALA A 379 12.42 11.44 -25.55
CA ALA A 379 13.80 11.24 -25.98
C ALA A 379 13.86 10.02 -26.92
N SER A 380 14.74 10.05 -27.93
CA SER A 380 14.83 8.98 -28.94
C SER A 380 16.26 8.46 -29.06
N ILE A 381 16.39 7.16 -29.28
CA ILE A 381 17.66 6.49 -29.54
C ILE A 381 17.51 5.48 -30.68
N HIS A 382 18.51 5.43 -31.55
CA HIS A 382 18.68 4.37 -32.53
C HIS A 382 19.95 3.59 -32.19
N THR A 383 19.81 2.28 -31.94
CA THR A 383 20.89 1.37 -31.55
C THR A 383 20.43 -0.09 -31.68
N ALA A 384 21.37 -1.01 -31.88
CA ALA A 384 21.14 -2.45 -31.77
C ALA A 384 21.58 -3.01 -30.40
N ASN A 385 21.99 -2.15 -29.46
CA ASN A 385 22.55 -2.54 -28.18
C ASN A 385 21.60 -2.24 -27.01
N ASP A 386 21.01 -3.29 -26.45
CA ASP A 386 20.06 -3.19 -25.33
C ASP A 386 20.67 -2.59 -24.05
N GLN A 387 21.97 -2.78 -23.80
CA GLN A 387 22.62 -2.20 -22.61
C GLN A 387 22.68 -0.67 -22.70
N ILE A 388 22.86 -0.13 -23.91
CA ILE A 388 22.85 1.32 -24.13
C ILE A 388 21.42 1.85 -24.03
N VAL A 389 20.42 1.09 -24.49
CA VAL A 389 19.00 1.42 -24.29
C VAL A 389 18.69 1.56 -22.81
N GLU A 390 19.11 0.60 -21.98
CA GLU A 390 18.89 0.64 -20.53
C GLU A 390 19.56 1.87 -19.90
N GLN A 391 20.82 2.15 -20.24
CA GLN A 391 21.54 3.33 -19.74
C GLN A 391 20.87 4.64 -20.16
N TYR A 392 20.46 4.75 -21.43
CA TYR A 392 19.77 5.91 -21.97
C TYR A 392 18.43 6.12 -21.26
N ALA A 393 17.64 5.05 -21.07
CA ALA A 393 16.34 5.09 -20.42
C ALA A 393 16.43 5.46 -18.93
N MET A 394 17.47 5.02 -18.21
CA MET A 394 17.68 5.40 -16.81
C MET A 394 18.09 6.87 -16.63
N ARG A 395 18.80 7.44 -17.61
CA ARG A 395 19.33 8.81 -17.54
C ARG A 395 18.35 9.87 -18.06
N MET A 396 17.71 9.60 -19.21
CA MET A 396 16.86 10.60 -19.86
C MET A 396 15.59 10.88 -19.06
N ARG A 397 15.44 12.13 -18.60
CA ARG A 397 14.24 12.61 -17.89
C ARG A 397 13.10 12.92 -18.85
N ALA A 398 12.58 11.91 -19.53
CA ALA A 398 11.46 12.02 -20.48
C ALA A 398 10.38 10.96 -20.20
N GLY A 399 9.12 11.28 -20.50
CA GLY A 399 7.99 10.36 -20.30
C GLY A 399 7.86 9.27 -21.36
N ARG A 400 8.47 9.47 -22.54
CA ARG A 400 8.61 8.45 -23.58
C ARG A 400 10.08 8.36 -23.98
N ILE A 401 10.61 7.16 -23.91
CA ILE A 401 11.91 6.79 -24.49
C ILE A 401 11.59 5.94 -25.70
N LEU A 402 11.98 6.41 -26.88
CA LEU A 402 11.68 5.79 -28.15
C LEU A 402 12.93 5.13 -28.71
N ILE A 403 12.79 3.90 -29.18
CA ILE A 403 13.90 3.07 -29.64
C ILE A 403 13.62 2.66 -31.08
N ASN A 404 14.53 3.01 -32.00
CA ASN A 404 14.46 2.61 -33.41
C ASN A 404 13.10 2.90 -34.07
N THR A 405 12.56 4.10 -33.85
CA THR A 405 11.26 4.53 -34.40
C THR A 405 11.28 6.03 -34.67
N PRO A 406 10.52 6.53 -35.67
CA PRO A 406 10.30 7.96 -35.85
C PRO A 406 9.67 8.58 -34.60
N SER A 407 10.24 9.65 -34.05
CA SER A 407 9.84 10.11 -32.71
C SER A 407 8.46 10.74 -32.65
N ALA A 408 8.05 11.49 -33.68
CA ALA A 408 6.74 12.14 -33.73
C ALA A 408 5.60 11.12 -33.67
N GLN A 409 5.63 10.13 -34.55
CA GLN A 409 4.63 9.05 -34.65
C GLN A 409 4.75 8.08 -33.48
N GLY A 410 5.99 7.74 -33.09
CA GLY A 410 6.27 6.86 -31.96
C GLY A 410 5.72 7.42 -30.65
N ALA A 411 5.93 8.70 -30.35
CA ALA A 411 5.43 9.29 -29.10
C ALA A 411 3.90 9.44 -29.07
N THR A 412 3.27 9.70 -30.23
CA THR A 412 1.80 9.76 -30.31
C THR A 412 1.16 8.40 -30.02
N GLY A 413 1.85 7.29 -30.30
CA GLY A 413 1.50 5.93 -29.87
C GLY A 413 0.66 5.11 -30.85
N ASN A 414 0.66 3.78 -30.69
CA ASN A 414 -0.14 2.78 -31.43
C ASN A 414 0.10 2.70 -32.95
N VAL A 415 1.09 3.43 -33.49
CA VAL A 415 1.49 3.32 -34.90
C VAL A 415 2.75 2.44 -35.03
N TYR A 416 3.76 2.69 -34.19
CA TYR A 416 5.04 1.97 -34.18
C TYR A 416 5.31 1.21 -32.88
N ASN A 417 4.46 1.39 -31.86
CA ASN A 417 4.65 0.83 -30.52
C ASN A 417 3.31 0.70 -29.79
N ASP A 418 3.35 0.17 -28.57
CA ASP A 418 2.16 -0.07 -27.73
C ASP A 418 1.80 1.12 -26.81
N LEU A 419 2.33 2.33 -27.08
CA LEU A 419 1.92 3.51 -26.31
C LEU A 419 0.47 3.87 -26.63
N LEU A 420 -0.28 4.31 -25.62
CA LEU A 420 -1.66 4.76 -25.80
C LEU A 420 -1.72 5.91 -26.85
N PRO A 421 -2.55 5.81 -27.90
CA PRO A 421 -2.61 6.83 -28.93
C PRO A 421 -3.19 8.14 -28.37
N THR A 422 -2.51 9.26 -28.58
CA THR A 422 -2.93 10.56 -28.03
C THR A 422 -2.44 11.76 -28.82
N LEU A 423 -3.11 12.89 -28.63
CA LEU A 423 -2.64 14.23 -29.03
C LEU A 423 -2.47 15.16 -27.81
N THR A 424 -2.46 14.60 -26.60
CA THR A 424 -2.15 15.31 -25.36
C THR A 424 -1.08 14.54 -24.61
N LEU A 425 0.15 15.00 -24.80
CA LEU A 425 1.34 14.35 -24.32
C LEU A 425 1.73 14.90 -22.93
N GLY A 426 1.36 14.19 -21.87
CA GLY A 426 1.77 14.55 -20.51
C GLY A 426 3.30 14.54 -20.37
N THR A 427 3.86 15.43 -19.55
CA THR A 427 5.31 15.54 -19.32
C THR A 427 5.73 15.38 -17.85
N GLY A 428 4.80 14.95 -16.99
CA GLY A 428 5.07 14.65 -15.59
C GLY A 428 5.61 15.83 -14.80
N THR A 429 6.13 15.54 -13.61
CA THR A 429 6.65 16.56 -12.70
C THR A 429 7.86 17.30 -13.28
N TYR A 430 8.61 16.67 -14.19
CA TYR A 430 9.75 17.30 -14.88
C TYR A 430 9.32 18.51 -15.73
N GLY A 431 8.19 18.42 -16.42
CA GLY A 431 7.63 19.52 -17.20
C GLY A 431 6.53 20.31 -16.47
N GLY A 432 6.38 20.14 -15.15
CA GLY A 432 5.36 20.84 -14.35
C GLY A 432 3.93 20.33 -14.55
N ASN A 433 3.75 19.05 -14.90
CA ASN A 433 2.47 18.42 -15.20
C ASN A 433 2.06 17.32 -14.20
N SER A 434 0.76 17.09 -14.07
CA SER A 434 0.16 16.09 -13.19
C SER A 434 0.31 14.64 -13.68
N VAL A 435 0.59 14.44 -14.98
CA VAL A 435 0.74 13.12 -15.61
C VAL A 435 1.91 13.12 -16.60
N SER A 436 2.66 12.01 -16.67
CA SER A 436 3.78 11.78 -17.59
C SER A 436 3.42 10.88 -18.77
N VAL A 437 2.21 10.31 -18.77
CA VAL A 437 1.76 9.35 -19.76
C VAL A 437 1.05 10.03 -20.93
N ASN A 438 0.80 9.26 -21.97
CA ASN A 438 -0.16 9.64 -23.01
C ASN A 438 -1.55 9.74 -22.37
N VAL A 439 -2.14 10.92 -22.44
CA VAL A 439 -3.48 11.16 -21.85
C VAL A 439 -4.51 10.37 -22.67
N GLY A 440 -5.60 9.97 -22.04
CA GLY A 440 -6.69 9.24 -22.66
C GLY A 440 -7.92 9.20 -21.77
N ALA A 441 -8.95 8.45 -22.15
CA ALA A 441 -10.25 8.45 -21.50
C ALA A 441 -10.20 8.18 -19.98
N MET A 442 -9.38 7.23 -19.49
CA MET A 442 -9.32 6.93 -18.05
C MET A 442 -8.90 8.12 -17.18
N HIS A 443 -8.19 9.10 -17.74
CA HIS A 443 -7.82 10.33 -17.02
C HIS A 443 -8.99 11.30 -16.81
N LEU A 444 -10.13 11.04 -17.46
CA LEU A 444 -11.35 11.85 -17.39
C LEU A 444 -12.43 11.17 -16.51
N LEU A 445 -12.02 10.21 -15.68
CA LEU A 445 -12.89 9.49 -14.75
C LEU A 445 -12.33 9.57 -13.33
N ASN A 446 -13.23 9.67 -12.37
CA ASN A 446 -12.97 9.29 -10.98
C ASN A 446 -13.28 7.80 -10.81
N ILE A 447 -12.43 7.08 -10.09
CA ILE A 447 -12.63 5.66 -9.78
C ILE A 447 -13.09 5.51 -8.34
N LYS A 448 -14.32 5.03 -8.16
CA LYS A 448 -14.89 4.73 -6.83
C LYS A 448 -14.68 3.25 -6.52
N LYS A 449 -13.88 2.96 -5.50
CA LYS A 449 -13.66 1.59 -5.02
C LYS A 449 -14.67 1.23 -3.93
N VAL A 450 -15.40 0.15 -4.14
CA VAL A 450 -16.31 -0.45 -3.16
C VAL A 450 -15.64 -1.71 -2.59
N ALA A 451 -15.56 -1.82 -1.27
CA ALA A 451 -14.93 -2.93 -0.58
C ALA A 451 -15.89 -3.55 0.45
N LYS A 452 -16.04 -4.88 0.43
CA LYS A 452 -16.84 -5.65 1.39
C LYS A 452 -16.01 -5.95 2.64
N ARG A 453 -16.68 -6.18 3.78
CA ARG A 453 -16.03 -6.71 4.99
C ARG A 453 -15.38 -8.04 4.64
N ASN A 454 -14.11 -8.20 5.00
CA ASN A 454 -13.39 -9.46 4.86
C ASN A 454 -12.86 -9.89 6.24
N ASN A 455 -12.96 -11.18 6.52
CA ASN A 455 -12.48 -11.76 7.77
C ASN A 455 -11.11 -12.40 7.48
N ASN A 456 -10.08 -11.97 8.19
CA ASN A 456 -8.74 -12.50 8.00
C ASN A 456 -8.68 -13.98 8.41
N ALA A 457 -7.93 -14.78 7.63
CA ALA A 457 -7.66 -16.17 7.98
C ALA A 457 -6.91 -16.27 9.32
N GLN A 458 -7.49 -17.06 10.24
CA GLN A 458 -6.91 -17.40 11.53
C GLN A 458 -6.24 -18.78 11.46
N ILE A 459 -5.29 -19.05 12.36
CA ILE A 459 -4.56 -20.32 12.43
C ILE A 459 -4.70 -20.84 13.85
N LEU A 460 -5.13 -22.10 13.99
CA LEU A 460 -5.08 -22.84 15.24
C LEU A 460 -3.67 -23.42 15.40
N ARG A 461 -2.94 -22.98 16.42
CA ARG A 461 -1.57 -23.38 16.73
C ARG A 461 -1.55 -24.26 17.97
N THR A 462 -0.89 -25.41 17.84
CA THR A 462 -0.64 -26.37 18.92
C THR A 462 0.74 -26.98 18.72
N PRO A 463 1.43 -27.45 19.78
CA PRO A 463 2.64 -28.23 19.59
C PRO A 463 2.38 -29.43 18.66
N PRO A 464 3.33 -29.79 17.79
CA PRO A 464 3.18 -30.95 16.90
C PRO A 464 2.97 -32.27 17.66
N GLN A 465 3.55 -32.42 18.85
CA GLN A 465 3.49 -33.64 19.66
C GLN A 465 3.21 -33.33 21.12
N ILE A 466 2.25 -34.06 21.70
CA ILE A 466 1.91 -34.00 23.12
C ILE A 466 1.86 -35.44 23.66
N TYR A 467 2.83 -35.79 24.51
CA TYR A 467 2.84 -37.04 25.26
C TYR A 467 2.12 -36.84 26.58
N TYR A 468 1.26 -37.77 27.00
CA TYR A 468 0.45 -37.61 28.21
C TYR A 468 0.18 -38.97 28.89
N ARG A 469 -0.06 -38.92 30.22
CA ARG A 469 -0.22 -40.03 31.20
C ARG A 469 0.99 -40.14 32.12
N LYS A 470 0.78 -40.79 33.27
CA LYS A 470 1.85 -41.14 34.21
C LYS A 470 2.98 -41.88 33.49
N ASN A 471 4.22 -41.46 33.73
CA ASN A 471 5.45 -41.98 33.11
C ASN A 471 5.68 -41.59 31.64
N SER A 472 4.96 -40.62 31.10
CA SER A 472 5.18 -40.13 29.73
C SER A 472 6.56 -39.51 29.50
N VAL A 473 7.30 -39.16 30.54
CA VAL A 473 8.72 -38.76 30.43
C VAL A 473 9.60 -39.81 29.73
N GLN A 474 9.17 -41.09 29.70
CA GLN A 474 9.81 -42.14 28.90
C GLN A 474 9.85 -41.82 27.39
N ALA A 475 9.01 -40.90 26.90
CA ALA A 475 9.06 -40.44 25.51
C ALA A 475 10.42 -39.85 25.12
N LEU A 476 11.21 -39.38 26.09
CA LEU A 476 12.60 -38.96 25.86
C LEU A 476 13.49 -40.07 25.30
N GLU A 477 13.11 -41.35 25.41
CA GLU A 477 13.82 -42.47 24.77
C GLU A 477 13.62 -42.48 23.25
N ILE A 478 12.43 -42.09 22.77
CA ILE A 478 12.00 -42.26 21.37
C ILE A 478 11.99 -40.97 20.56
N ILE A 479 12.04 -39.80 21.19
CA ILE A 479 12.10 -38.51 20.48
C ILE A 479 13.41 -38.46 19.65
N PRO A 480 13.35 -38.21 18.33
CA PRO A 480 14.54 -38.22 17.48
C PRO A 480 15.44 -37.01 17.75
N ASP A 481 16.70 -37.10 17.30
CA ASP A 481 17.66 -35.99 17.26
C ASP A 481 18.00 -35.35 18.61
N ILE A 482 18.01 -36.07 19.73
CA ILE A 482 18.59 -35.57 20.99
C ILE A 482 20.06 -35.98 21.04
N LYS A 483 20.98 -35.06 20.74
CA LYS A 483 22.45 -35.31 20.79
C LYS A 483 23.10 -34.58 21.96
N LYS A 484 22.75 -33.31 22.14
CA LYS A 484 23.17 -32.47 23.26
C LYS A 484 21.98 -31.73 23.84
N ALA A 485 21.59 -32.10 25.05
CA ALA A 485 20.47 -31.53 25.78
C ALA A 485 20.93 -30.42 26.73
N PHE A 486 20.18 -29.32 26.79
CA PHE A 486 20.34 -28.30 27.81
C PHE A 486 19.07 -28.26 28.66
N ILE A 487 19.18 -28.68 29.92
CA ILE A 487 18.05 -28.82 30.81
C ILE A 487 17.91 -27.53 31.61
N VAL A 488 16.82 -26.79 31.39
CA VAL A 488 16.48 -25.58 32.14
C VAL A 488 15.49 -25.94 33.24
N THR A 489 15.84 -25.63 34.48
CA THR A 489 15.06 -26.04 35.66
C THR A 489 15.22 -25.07 36.83
N SER A 490 14.52 -25.32 37.93
CA SER A 490 14.63 -24.53 39.17
C SER A 490 15.30 -25.34 40.28
N PRO A 491 15.79 -24.67 41.35
CA PRO A 491 16.38 -25.37 42.49
C PRO A 491 15.41 -26.35 43.17
N SER A 492 14.11 -26.04 43.14
CA SER A 492 13.06 -26.90 43.70
C SER A 492 12.92 -28.22 42.94
N SER A 493 12.92 -28.18 41.59
CA SER A 493 12.85 -29.38 40.76
C SER A 493 14.07 -30.30 40.96
N VAL A 494 15.25 -29.72 41.18
CA VAL A 494 16.46 -30.48 41.54
C VAL A 494 16.28 -31.17 42.89
N LYS A 495 15.85 -30.43 43.92
CA LYS A 495 15.63 -30.96 45.26
C LYS A 495 14.61 -32.11 45.30
N ASN A 496 13.61 -32.07 44.42
CA ASN A 496 12.56 -33.09 44.31
C ASN A 496 12.98 -34.32 43.47
N GLY A 497 14.22 -34.38 42.95
CA GLY A 497 14.72 -35.50 42.14
C GLY A 497 14.10 -35.61 40.75
N TYR A 498 13.53 -34.51 40.23
CA TYR A 498 12.87 -34.53 38.92
C TYR A 498 13.87 -34.55 37.76
N VAL A 499 14.99 -33.85 37.94
CA VAL A 499 16.10 -33.85 36.97
C VAL A 499 16.64 -35.27 36.80
N ASP A 500 16.79 -36.02 37.89
CA ASP A 500 17.30 -37.40 37.85
C ASP A 500 16.41 -38.32 37.00
N LYS A 501 15.09 -38.11 37.02
CA LYS A 501 14.16 -38.86 36.17
C LYS A 501 14.34 -38.53 34.69
N VAL A 502 14.51 -37.25 34.34
CA VAL A 502 14.80 -36.83 32.96
C VAL A 502 16.13 -37.43 32.50
N LEU A 503 17.17 -37.34 33.33
CA LEU A 503 18.48 -37.91 33.03
C LEU A 503 18.41 -39.44 32.87
N HIS A 504 17.65 -40.14 33.71
CA HIS A 504 17.44 -41.58 33.59
C HIS A 504 16.97 -41.98 32.19
N PHE A 505 15.92 -41.35 31.68
CA PHE A 505 15.39 -41.67 30.35
C PHE A 505 16.28 -41.19 29.21
N LEU A 506 17.05 -40.11 29.39
CA LEU A 506 18.09 -39.73 28.42
C LEU A 506 19.21 -40.77 28.33
N THR A 507 19.61 -41.39 29.45
CA THR A 507 20.65 -42.45 29.46
C THR A 507 20.18 -43.78 28.90
N LYS A 508 18.86 -43.99 28.73
CA LYS A 508 18.27 -45.20 28.13
C LYS A 508 18.30 -45.19 26.61
N ARG A 509 18.64 -44.05 26.00
CA ARG A 509 18.73 -43.91 24.55
C ARG A 509 19.88 -44.76 23.98
N PRO A 510 19.75 -45.26 22.74
CA PRO A 510 20.82 -46.02 22.09
C PRO A 510 22.06 -45.17 21.83
N ASP A 511 21.84 -43.90 21.48
CA ASP A 511 22.90 -42.91 21.31
C ASP A 511 23.16 -42.16 22.61
N PHE A 512 24.44 -41.95 22.94
CA PHE A 512 24.84 -41.17 24.11
C PHE A 512 24.42 -39.70 23.96
N VAL A 513 23.75 -39.17 24.98
CA VAL A 513 23.32 -37.76 25.03
C VAL A 513 24.21 -36.97 25.97
N HIS A 514 24.92 -35.98 25.45
CA HIS A 514 25.57 -34.97 26.27
C HIS A 514 24.51 -34.08 26.92
N TYR A 515 24.67 -33.72 28.19
CA TYR A 515 23.73 -32.81 28.85
C TYR A 515 24.42 -31.79 29.75
N GLU A 516 23.80 -30.63 29.87
CA GLU A 516 24.13 -29.59 30.84
C GLU A 516 22.84 -29.16 31.55
N VAL A 517 22.92 -28.80 32.83
CA VAL A 517 21.77 -28.40 33.64
C VAL A 517 21.94 -26.96 34.11
N PHE A 518 20.98 -26.10 33.77
CA PHE A 518 20.83 -24.77 34.32
C PHE A 518 19.67 -24.76 35.31
N SER A 519 19.99 -24.71 36.61
CA SER A 519 19.01 -24.83 37.69
C SER A 519 18.73 -23.54 38.45
N GLU A 520 19.13 -22.39 37.92
CA GLU A 520 19.09 -21.10 38.62
C GLU A 520 17.84 -20.28 38.33
N VAL A 521 16.80 -20.85 37.70
CA VAL A 521 15.58 -20.12 37.38
C VAL A 521 14.75 -19.83 38.64
N GLU A 522 14.58 -18.56 38.95
CA GLU A 522 13.74 -18.06 40.02
C GLU A 522 12.25 -17.93 39.63
N PRO A 523 11.30 -17.87 40.59
CA PRO A 523 9.94 -17.43 40.32
C PRO A 523 9.93 -16.03 39.69
N ASP A 524 9.05 -15.81 38.70
CA ASP A 524 8.97 -14.55 37.93
C ASP A 524 10.31 -14.11 37.31
N PRO A 525 10.86 -14.91 36.38
CA PRO A 525 12.26 -14.86 35.96
C PRO A 525 12.61 -13.51 35.32
N SER A 526 13.81 -12.99 35.59
CA SER A 526 14.24 -11.72 35.01
C SER A 526 14.99 -11.84 33.70
N ILE A 527 15.10 -10.71 33.01
CA ILE A 527 15.89 -10.56 31.78
C ILE A 527 17.34 -11.03 32.02
N GLU A 528 17.92 -10.74 33.17
CA GLU A 528 19.29 -11.15 33.52
C GLU A 528 19.45 -12.68 33.56
N THR A 529 18.52 -13.40 34.21
CA THR A 529 18.53 -14.87 34.26
C THR A 529 18.40 -15.46 32.86
N VAL A 530 17.53 -14.89 32.02
CA VAL A 530 17.36 -15.31 30.62
C VAL A 530 18.65 -15.15 29.82
N MET A 531 19.30 -13.99 29.93
CA MET A 531 20.53 -13.72 29.17
C MET A 531 21.70 -14.59 29.64
N ALA A 532 21.79 -14.87 30.95
CA ALA A 532 22.79 -15.79 31.51
C ALA A 532 22.59 -17.23 31.01
N GLY A 533 21.36 -17.74 31.03
CA GLY A 533 21.04 -19.06 30.48
C GLY A 533 21.31 -19.15 28.97
N ALA A 534 20.97 -18.11 28.21
CA ALA A 534 21.26 -18.04 26.77
C ALA A 534 22.77 -18.04 26.46
N GLU A 535 23.60 -17.37 27.28
CA GLU A 535 25.07 -17.40 27.13
C GLU A 535 25.63 -18.80 27.40
N LEU A 536 25.14 -19.48 28.44
CA LEU A 536 25.52 -20.87 28.69
C LEU A 536 25.10 -21.79 27.55
N MET A 537 23.90 -21.60 26.98
CA MET A 537 23.49 -22.32 25.78
C MET A 537 24.42 -22.04 24.59
N ARG A 538 24.91 -20.81 24.41
CA ARG A 538 25.89 -20.49 23.34
C ARG A 538 27.20 -21.24 23.49
N HIS A 539 27.68 -21.41 24.72
CA HIS A 539 28.87 -22.22 25.01
C HIS A 539 28.60 -23.72 24.84
N ALA A 540 27.47 -24.19 25.37
CA ALA A 540 27.08 -25.58 25.32
C ALA A 540 26.74 -26.03 23.88
N LYS A 541 26.18 -25.15 23.04
CA LYS A 541 25.67 -25.46 21.70
C LYS A 541 24.72 -26.67 21.70
N PRO A 542 23.67 -26.69 22.56
CA PRO A 542 22.71 -27.78 22.56
C PRO A 542 21.92 -27.78 21.26
N ASN A 543 21.48 -28.97 20.85
CA ASN A 543 20.51 -29.12 19.77
C ASN A 543 19.10 -29.47 20.30
N MET A 544 18.98 -29.68 21.61
CA MET A 544 17.71 -29.88 22.30
C MET A 544 17.70 -29.08 23.62
N ILE A 545 16.67 -28.29 23.84
CA ILE A 545 16.41 -27.61 25.11
C ILE A 545 15.26 -28.35 25.80
N ILE A 546 15.45 -28.75 27.05
CA ILE A 546 14.44 -29.44 27.85
C ILE A 546 14.10 -28.54 29.04
N ALA A 547 12.93 -27.93 29.01
CA ALA A 547 12.43 -27.11 30.12
C ALA A 547 11.64 -28.01 31.09
N LEU A 548 12.13 -28.15 32.32
CA LEU A 548 11.54 -28.97 33.37
C LEU A 548 11.20 -28.11 34.59
N GLY A 549 9.95 -27.68 34.71
CA GLY A 549 9.52 -26.88 35.85
C GLY A 549 8.11 -26.31 35.71
N GLY A 550 7.74 -25.41 36.61
CA GLY A 550 6.51 -24.63 36.49
C GLY A 550 6.63 -23.51 35.45
N GLY A 551 5.59 -22.66 35.32
CA GLY A 551 5.52 -21.62 34.30
C GLY A 551 6.76 -20.71 34.20
N SER A 552 7.31 -20.27 35.34
CA SER A 552 8.54 -19.47 35.37
C SER A 552 9.73 -20.15 34.67
N VAL A 553 9.89 -21.47 34.82
CA VAL A 553 10.95 -22.23 34.15
C VAL A 553 10.69 -22.34 32.66
N LEU A 554 9.44 -22.64 32.27
CA LEU A 554 9.07 -22.82 30.87
C LEU A 554 9.22 -21.50 30.09
N ASP A 555 8.80 -20.39 30.67
CA ASP A 555 8.90 -19.05 30.07
C ASP A 555 10.35 -18.57 29.97
N ALA A 556 11.14 -18.75 31.03
CA ALA A 556 12.57 -18.45 31.01
C ALA A 556 13.30 -19.25 29.93
N ALA A 557 13.01 -20.56 29.84
CA ALA A 557 13.63 -21.43 28.85
C ALA A 557 13.28 -21.02 27.41
N LYS A 558 12.03 -20.64 27.12
CA LYS A 558 11.63 -20.11 25.80
C LYS A 558 12.37 -18.83 25.44
N ALA A 559 12.51 -17.91 26.39
CA ALA A 559 13.27 -16.68 26.16
C ALA A 559 14.77 -16.96 26.02
N MET A 560 15.34 -17.90 26.78
CA MET A 560 16.73 -18.36 26.60
C MET A 560 16.93 -18.95 25.21
N TRP A 561 15.98 -19.76 24.74
CA TRP A 561 15.99 -20.33 23.39
C TRP A 561 15.99 -19.25 22.31
N LEU A 562 15.12 -18.24 22.44
CA LEU A 562 15.05 -17.08 21.53
C LEU A 562 16.41 -16.38 21.38
N PHE A 563 17.05 -16.02 22.50
CA PHE A 563 18.34 -15.33 22.49
C PHE A 563 19.55 -16.25 22.23
N TYR A 564 19.36 -17.56 22.30
CA TYR A 564 20.34 -18.55 21.85
C TYR A 564 20.32 -18.69 20.32
N GLU A 565 19.14 -18.71 19.70
CA GLU A 565 18.95 -18.78 18.25
C GLU A 565 19.47 -17.51 17.57
N ASP A 566 19.19 -16.34 18.13
CA ASP A 566 19.69 -15.06 17.64
C ASP A 566 20.26 -14.19 18.76
N SER A 567 21.57 -13.95 18.73
CA SER A 567 22.28 -13.12 19.71
C SER A 567 22.12 -11.62 19.47
N GLU A 568 21.67 -11.20 18.29
CA GLU A 568 21.41 -9.79 17.96
C GLU A 568 19.97 -9.37 18.29
N ALA A 569 19.11 -10.35 18.60
CA ALA A 569 17.74 -10.11 19.05
C ALA A 569 17.70 -9.14 20.25
N ASN A 570 16.84 -8.13 20.17
CA ASN A 570 16.76 -7.08 21.19
C ASN A 570 15.41 -7.13 21.93
N PHE A 571 15.45 -7.49 23.22
CA PHE A 571 14.27 -7.56 24.09
C PHE A 571 13.39 -6.30 24.06
N ASN A 572 14.00 -5.11 24.03
CA ASN A 572 13.26 -3.84 24.03
C ASN A 572 12.44 -3.62 22.75
N THR A 573 12.85 -4.24 21.65
CA THR A 573 12.13 -4.20 20.38
C THR A 573 11.09 -5.31 20.28
N LEU A 574 11.40 -6.50 20.81
CA LEU A 574 10.54 -7.67 20.76
C LEU A 574 9.34 -7.59 21.72
N LYS A 575 9.45 -6.79 22.79
CA LYS A 575 8.34 -6.49 23.72
C LYS A 575 7.35 -5.45 23.19
N LEU A 576 7.61 -4.84 22.03
CA LEU A 576 6.73 -3.80 21.48
C LEU A 576 5.39 -4.36 21.01
N LYS A 577 4.35 -3.54 21.13
CA LYS A 577 2.98 -3.91 20.79
C LYS A 577 2.74 -3.88 19.29
N THR A 578 1.78 -4.67 18.86
CA THR A 578 1.29 -4.66 17.48
C THR A 578 -0.22 -4.80 17.43
N LEU A 579 -0.84 -4.10 16.47
CA LEU A 579 -2.26 -4.27 16.16
C LEU A 579 -2.51 -5.56 15.36
N ASN A 580 -1.50 -6.03 14.63
CA ASN A 580 -1.53 -7.27 13.86
C ASN A 580 -0.19 -8.00 13.99
N PRO A 581 -0.15 -9.16 14.67
CA PRO A 581 1.07 -9.96 14.84
C PRO A 581 1.82 -10.30 13.54
N ARG A 582 1.15 -10.32 12.36
CA ARG A 582 1.77 -10.58 11.05
C ARG A 582 2.35 -9.33 10.37
N LYS A 583 2.12 -8.13 10.90
CA LYS A 583 2.57 -6.85 10.32
C LYS A 583 3.38 -6.04 11.34
N ARG A 584 4.22 -6.72 12.13
CA ARG A 584 5.09 -6.08 13.11
C ARG A 584 6.18 -5.28 12.41
N VAL A 585 6.62 -4.20 13.05
CA VAL A 585 7.81 -3.44 12.64
C VAL A 585 9.08 -4.28 12.84
N VAL A 586 9.09 -5.11 13.89
CA VAL A 586 10.21 -5.98 14.26
C VAL A 586 9.73 -7.42 14.13
N THR A 587 10.46 -8.21 13.35
CA THR A 587 10.18 -9.63 13.13
C THR A 587 10.95 -10.43 14.18
N TYR A 588 10.31 -11.41 14.80
CA TYR A 588 11.02 -12.34 15.68
C TYR A 588 11.99 -13.18 14.84
N PRO A 589 13.16 -13.56 15.39
CA PRO A 589 14.07 -14.45 14.70
C PRO A 589 13.39 -15.80 14.48
N LYS A 590 13.77 -16.48 13.39
CA LYS A 590 13.32 -17.84 13.12
C LYS A 590 14.00 -18.79 14.10
N LEU A 591 13.23 -19.54 14.89
CA LEU A 591 13.77 -20.52 15.83
C LEU A 591 13.86 -21.90 15.18
N ARG A 592 14.47 -22.86 15.90
CA ARG A 592 14.71 -24.25 15.45
C ARG A 592 15.82 -24.41 14.43
N GLU A 593 16.63 -23.38 14.21
CA GLU A 593 17.84 -23.48 13.38
C GLU A 593 18.98 -24.13 14.17
N LYS A 594 19.10 -23.83 15.48
CA LYS A 594 20.12 -24.40 16.37
C LYS A 594 19.58 -25.49 17.30
N ALA A 595 18.40 -25.30 17.89
CA ALA A 595 17.83 -26.26 18.85
C ALA A 595 16.31 -26.41 18.74
N LYS A 596 15.82 -27.61 19.06
CA LYS A 596 14.39 -27.88 19.31
C LYS A 596 14.06 -27.74 20.80
N PHE A 597 12.78 -27.61 21.13
CA PHE A 597 12.31 -27.33 22.48
C PHE A 597 11.30 -28.36 23.01
N ILE A 598 11.60 -28.96 24.15
CA ILE A 598 10.73 -29.88 24.90
C ILE A 598 10.28 -29.21 26.19
N ALA A 599 8.98 -29.15 26.43
CA ALA A 599 8.39 -28.61 27.65
C ALA A 599 7.80 -29.71 28.54
N ILE A 600 8.23 -29.76 29.80
CA ILE A 600 7.77 -30.72 30.81
C ILE A 600 7.27 -29.93 32.04
N PRO A 601 5.96 -29.66 32.15
CA PRO A 601 5.41 -28.89 33.25
C PRO A 601 5.45 -29.68 34.57
N THR A 602 5.85 -29.02 35.65
CA THR A 602 5.82 -29.60 37.02
C THR A 602 4.74 -28.97 37.90
N THR A 603 4.00 -27.99 37.38
CA THR A 603 2.82 -27.37 38.02
C THR A 603 1.64 -27.42 37.06
N SER A 604 0.42 -27.27 37.58
CA SER A 604 -0.83 -27.36 36.80
C SER A 604 -1.55 -26.02 36.79
N GLY A 605 -0.96 -25.00 36.16
CA GLY A 605 -1.49 -23.63 36.13
C GLY A 605 -1.37 -22.95 34.78
N THR A 606 -0.14 -22.78 34.30
CA THR A 606 0.15 -21.82 33.23
C THR A 606 -0.13 -22.33 31.82
N GLY A 607 -0.14 -23.64 31.57
CA GLY A 607 -0.24 -24.20 30.22
C GLY A 607 0.91 -23.78 29.28
N SER A 608 2.03 -23.26 29.82
CA SER A 608 3.14 -22.73 29.03
C SER A 608 3.78 -23.79 28.13
N GLU A 609 3.64 -25.07 28.46
CA GLU A 609 4.11 -26.18 27.64
C GLU A 609 3.44 -26.32 26.27
N VAL A 610 2.31 -25.63 26.05
CA VAL A 610 1.55 -25.66 24.79
C VAL A 610 1.28 -24.28 24.19
N THR A 611 1.90 -23.22 24.74
CA THR A 611 1.65 -21.84 24.31
C THR A 611 2.87 -21.17 23.71
N SER A 612 2.63 -20.12 22.92
CA SER A 612 3.67 -19.31 22.25
C SER A 612 3.99 -18.02 23.05
N PHE A 613 3.71 -18.03 24.36
CA PHE A 613 3.95 -16.91 25.27
C PHE A 613 5.12 -17.22 26.19
N ALA A 614 5.84 -16.17 26.59
CA ALA A 614 6.83 -16.21 27.66
C ALA A 614 6.80 -14.88 28.43
N VAL A 615 6.53 -14.92 29.73
CA VAL A 615 6.48 -13.72 30.58
C VAL A 615 7.81 -13.52 31.29
N ILE A 616 8.50 -12.42 30.96
CA ILE A 616 9.80 -12.07 31.52
C ILE A 616 9.72 -10.75 32.30
N THR A 617 10.28 -10.73 33.50
CA THR A 617 10.25 -9.57 34.40
C THR A 617 11.41 -8.61 34.14
N ASP A 618 11.10 -7.34 33.91
CA ASP A 618 12.06 -6.25 33.99
C ASP A 618 12.09 -5.72 35.43
N LYS A 619 13.06 -6.21 36.23
CA LYS A 619 13.21 -5.83 37.63
C LYS A 619 13.55 -4.34 37.83
N LYS A 620 14.09 -3.66 36.80
CA LYS A 620 14.41 -2.23 36.88
C LYS A 620 13.18 -1.36 36.68
N ALA A 621 12.31 -1.77 35.77
CA ALA A 621 11.04 -1.07 35.49
C ALA A 621 9.90 -1.53 36.42
N ASN A 622 10.06 -2.63 37.15
CA ASN A 622 9.02 -3.33 37.90
C ASN A 622 7.81 -3.73 37.02
N ILE A 623 8.08 -4.18 35.78
CA ILE A 623 7.06 -4.54 34.79
C ILE A 623 7.31 -5.96 34.30
N LYS A 624 6.24 -6.75 34.19
CA LYS A 624 6.24 -8.04 33.50
C LYS A 624 5.92 -7.83 32.02
N TYR A 625 6.79 -8.30 31.13
CA TYR A 625 6.60 -8.20 29.69
C TYR A 625 6.29 -9.57 29.09
N PRO A 626 5.10 -9.77 28.50
CA PRO A 626 4.82 -10.96 27.73
C PRO A 626 5.48 -10.86 26.35
N LEU A 627 6.40 -11.77 26.05
CA LEU A 627 6.83 -12.06 24.70
C LEU A 627 5.81 -13.01 24.07
N SER A 628 5.40 -12.72 22.85
CA SER A 628 4.38 -13.50 22.14
C SER A 628 4.74 -13.56 20.68
N ASP A 629 5.10 -14.76 20.21
CA ASP A 629 5.31 -15.04 18.81
C ASP A 629 5.17 -16.55 18.55
N PRO A 630 4.56 -16.98 17.43
CA PRO A 630 4.43 -18.40 17.09
C PRO A 630 5.74 -19.19 17.14
N GLU A 631 6.89 -18.53 16.91
CA GLU A 631 8.18 -19.18 17.01
C GLU A 631 8.44 -19.78 18.40
N LEU A 632 7.93 -19.17 19.48
CA LEU A 632 8.12 -19.59 20.87
C LEU A 632 7.31 -20.84 21.27
N LEU A 633 6.48 -21.38 20.38
CA LEU A 633 5.67 -22.58 20.66
C LEU A 633 6.57 -23.82 20.84
N PRO A 634 6.43 -24.63 21.91
CA PRO A 634 7.22 -25.85 22.06
C PRO A 634 7.06 -26.85 20.90
N ASP A 635 8.12 -27.59 20.57
CA ASP A 635 8.06 -28.66 19.57
C ASP A 635 7.42 -29.93 20.15
N VAL A 636 7.66 -30.19 21.44
CA VAL A 636 7.09 -31.33 22.17
C VAL A 636 6.65 -30.88 23.56
N ALA A 637 5.45 -31.28 23.96
CA ALA A 637 4.98 -31.18 25.35
C ALA A 637 4.89 -32.60 25.97
N ILE A 638 5.37 -32.76 27.20
CA ILE A 638 5.26 -34.03 27.95
C ILE A 638 4.49 -33.80 29.24
N ILE A 639 3.22 -34.18 29.25
CA ILE A 639 2.25 -33.98 30.33
C ILE A 639 2.24 -35.19 31.25
N ASP A 640 3.20 -35.23 32.17
CA ASP A 640 3.40 -36.34 33.11
C ASP A 640 3.02 -35.93 34.54
N PRO A 641 1.85 -36.40 35.05
CA PRO A 641 1.31 -35.97 36.34
C PRO A 641 2.20 -36.36 37.53
N GLN A 642 3.18 -37.25 37.36
CA GLN A 642 4.10 -37.59 38.44
C GLN A 642 4.89 -36.38 38.96
N PHE A 643 5.09 -35.35 38.13
CA PHE A 643 5.83 -34.15 38.51
C PHE A 643 4.98 -33.13 39.30
N SER A 644 3.66 -33.29 39.36
CA SER A 644 2.76 -32.40 40.11
C SER A 644 2.41 -32.90 41.52
N MET A 645 2.83 -34.12 41.88
CA MET A 645 2.46 -34.77 43.14
C MET A 645 3.00 -34.07 44.40
N THR A 646 4.14 -33.38 44.30
CA THR A 646 4.76 -32.69 45.45
C THR A 646 4.31 -31.24 45.62
N VAL A 647 3.39 -30.76 44.76
CA VAL A 647 2.95 -29.36 44.77
C VAL A 647 2.12 -29.07 46.04
N PRO A 648 2.49 -28.07 46.85
CA PRO A 648 1.75 -27.71 48.07
C PRO A 648 0.28 -27.32 47.83
N LYS A 649 -0.53 -27.40 48.89
CA LYS A 649 -1.97 -27.09 48.89
C LYS A 649 -2.25 -25.68 48.37
N GLU A 650 -1.49 -24.68 48.84
CA GLU A 650 -1.65 -23.27 48.49
C GLU A 650 -1.35 -23.03 47.00
N ILE A 651 -0.25 -23.59 46.50
CA ILE A 651 0.11 -23.49 45.08
C ILE A 651 -0.92 -24.23 44.21
N THR A 652 -1.48 -25.32 44.70
CA THR A 652 -2.55 -26.07 43.99
C THR A 652 -3.80 -25.23 43.81
N ALA A 653 -4.21 -24.49 44.85
CA ALA A 653 -5.33 -23.55 44.77
C ALA A 653 -5.04 -22.40 43.79
N ASP A 654 -3.91 -21.70 43.97
CA ASP A 654 -3.52 -20.56 43.13
C ASP A 654 -3.45 -20.99 41.65
N THR A 655 -2.72 -22.06 41.34
CA THR A 655 -2.58 -22.54 39.95
C THR A 655 -3.87 -23.13 39.38
N GLY A 656 -4.72 -23.76 40.20
CA GLY A 656 -6.00 -24.27 39.73
C GLY A 656 -7.01 -23.17 39.37
N MET A 657 -7.06 -22.09 40.14
CA MET A 657 -7.90 -20.93 39.83
C MET A 657 -7.39 -20.15 38.62
N ASP A 658 -6.08 -20.17 38.38
CA ASP A 658 -5.45 -19.66 37.17
C ASP A 658 -5.99 -20.38 35.92
N VAL A 659 -6.04 -21.73 35.95
CA VAL A 659 -6.63 -22.53 34.87
C VAL A 659 -8.09 -22.15 34.60
N LEU A 660 -8.89 -21.92 35.65
CA LEU A 660 -10.28 -21.49 35.50
C LEU A 660 -10.36 -20.13 34.80
N THR A 661 -9.49 -19.21 35.20
CA THR A 661 -9.42 -17.85 34.66
C THR A 661 -9.04 -17.89 33.18
N HIS A 662 -7.98 -18.64 32.83
CA HIS A 662 -7.58 -18.88 31.44
C HIS A 662 -8.76 -19.35 30.59
N ALA A 663 -9.49 -20.36 31.08
CA ALA A 663 -10.59 -20.95 30.34
C ALA A 663 -11.75 -19.95 30.16
N LEU A 664 -12.15 -19.23 31.20
CA LEU A 664 -13.26 -18.27 31.14
C LEU A 664 -12.95 -17.07 30.24
N GLU A 665 -11.75 -16.49 30.35
CA GLU A 665 -11.36 -15.36 29.51
C GLU A 665 -11.21 -15.75 28.04
N ALA A 666 -10.57 -16.89 27.78
CA ALA A 666 -10.45 -17.44 26.43
C ALA A 666 -11.84 -17.72 25.82
N PHE A 667 -12.84 -18.10 26.63
CA PHE A 667 -14.20 -18.33 26.14
C PHE A 667 -14.83 -17.04 25.64
N VAL A 668 -14.73 -15.96 26.42
CA VAL A 668 -15.44 -14.71 26.06
C VAL A 668 -14.62 -13.76 25.19
N SER A 669 -13.36 -14.11 24.90
CA SER A 669 -12.48 -13.35 24.03
C SER A 669 -13.10 -13.04 22.66
N VAL A 670 -12.76 -11.89 22.08
CA VAL A 670 -13.21 -11.52 20.72
C VAL A 670 -12.60 -12.39 19.62
N VAL A 671 -11.57 -13.17 19.94
CA VAL A 671 -10.93 -14.14 19.03
C VAL A 671 -11.34 -15.60 19.31
N ALA A 672 -12.24 -15.83 20.26
CA ALA A 672 -12.73 -17.16 20.58
C ALA A 672 -13.46 -17.80 19.38
N ASN A 673 -13.33 -19.11 19.25
CA ASN A 673 -13.88 -19.89 18.14
C ASN A 673 -14.26 -21.32 18.57
N ASP A 674 -15.02 -22.00 17.72
CA ASP A 674 -15.57 -23.33 18.03
C ASP A 674 -14.48 -24.38 18.36
N PHE A 675 -13.27 -24.26 17.80
CA PHE A 675 -12.16 -25.17 18.10
C PHE A 675 -11.61 -24.98 19.51
N THR A 676 -11.56 -23.74 20.01
CA THR A 676 -11.12 -23.43 21.37
C THR A 676 -12.23 -23.69 22.40
N ASP A 677 -13.49 -23.46 22.02
CA ASP A 677 -14.63 -23.55 22.93
C ASP A 677 -14.80 -24.95 23.53
N GLY A 678 -14.68 -26.00 22.71
CA GLY A 678 -14.76 -27.38 23.20
C GLY A 678 -13.67 -27.74 24.20
N GLN A 679 -12.45 -27.20 24.02
CA GLN A 679 -11.33 -27.38 24.95
C GLN A 679 -11.60 -26.68 26.28
N ILE A 680 -12.05 -25.42 26.20
CA ILE A 680 -12.36 -24.58 27.35
C ILE A 680 -13.43 -25.22 28.24
N ILE A 681 -14.55 -25.66 27.64
CA ILE A 681 -15.65 -26.29 28.39
C ILE A 681 -15.13 -27.52 29.14
N LYS A 682 -14.29 -28.33 28.49
CA LYS A 682 -13.70 -29.51 29.12
C LYS A 682 -12.76 -29.14 30.26
N ALA A 683 -11.92 -28.12 30.10
CA ALA A 683 -11.03 -27.64 31.14
C ALA A 683 -11.83 -27.18 32.37
N ILE A 684 -12.87 -26.35 32.17
CA ILE A 684 -13.73 -25.85 33.26
C ILE A 684 -14.40 -27.01 34.02
N GLN A 685 -14.96 -27.99 33.32
CA GLN A 685 -15.55 -29.18 33.94
C GLN A 685 -14.55 -29.97 34.80
N LEU A 686 -13.30 -30.11 34.33
CA LEU A 686 -12.24 -30.78 35.09
C LEU A 686 -11.85 -29.98 36.33
N VAL A 687 -11.72 -28.65 36.22
CA VAL A 687 -11.39 -27.77 37.35
C VAL A 687 -12.44 -27.90 38.45
N PHE A 688 -13.72 -27.65 38.16
CA PHE A 688 -14.78 -27.71 39.18
C PHE A 688 -14.87 -29.08 39.86
N LYS A 689 -14.59 -30.15 39.13
CA LYS A 689 -14.69 -31.52 39.65
C LYS A 689 -13.46 -31.98 40.46
N TYR A 690 -12.26 -31.61 40.04
CA TYR A 690 -11.02 -32.20 40.55
C TYR A 690 -10.13 -31.24 41.34
N LEU A 691 -10.26 -29.92 41.17
CA LEU A 691 -9.47 -28.95 41.94
C LEU A 691 -9.72 -29.07 43.45
N PRO A 692 -10.97 -29.12 43.95
CA PRO A 692 -11.22 -29.27 45.39
C PRO A 692 -10.71 -30.59 45.97
N ARG A 693 -10.60 -31.62 45.14
CA ARG A 693 -10.05 -32.93 45.54
C ARG A 693 -8.53 -32.86 45.67
N ALA A 694 -7.85 -32.35 44.65
CA ALA A 694 -6.39 -32.19 44.65
C ALA A 694 -5.91 -31.23 45.76
N TYR A 695 -6.75 -30.26 46.12
CA TYR A 695 -6.50 -29.33 47.23
C TYR A 695 -6.63 -29.98 48.60
N ARG A 696 -7.70 -30.75 48.84
CA ARG A 696 -7.95 -31.43 50.12
C ARG A 696 -7.00 -32.59 50.36
N ASP A 697 -6.70 -33.35 49.31
CA ASP A 697 -5.78 -34.48 49.34
C ASP A 697 -4.76 -34.36 48.21
N GLY A 698 -3.56 -33.87 48.55
CA GLY A 698 -2.47 -33.73 47.60
C GLY A 698 -1.96 -35.06 47.04
N SER A 699 -2.31 -36.19 47.65
CA SER A 699 -1.96 -37.54 47.22
C SER A 699 -2.99 -38.19 46.26
N ASP A 700 -4.13 -37.53 45.99
CA ASP A 700 -5.13 -37.98 45.02
C ASP A 700 -4.54 -37.91 43.59
N GLU A 701 -3.93 -39.01 43.15
CA GLU A 701 -3.26 -39.12 41.84
C GLU A 701 -4.21 -38.79 40.68
N LEU A 702 -5.49 -39.20 40.77
CA LEU A 702 -6.47 -38.94 39.72
C LEU A 702 -6.80 -37.45 39.64
N ALA A 703 -7.01 -36.79 40.78
CA ALA A 703 -7.29 -35.36 40.81
C ALA A 703 -6.09 -34.55 40.30
N ARG A 704 -4.86 -34.92 40.69
CA ARG A 704 -3.62 -34.33 40.18
C ARG A 704 -3.49 -34.50 38.67
N GLU A 705 -3.73 -35.69 38.14
CA GLU A 705 -3.73 -35.96 36.71
C GLU A 705 -4.75 -35.09 35.97
N LYS A 706 -6.00 -35.04 36.45
CA LYS A 706 -7.06 -34.28 35.78
C LYS A 706 -6.83 -32.78 35.84
N MET A 707 -6.26 -32.25 36.92
CA MET A 707 -5.86 -30.84 36.97
C MET A 707 -4.70 -30.52 36.04
N HIS A 708 -3.74 -31.45 35.91
CA HIS A 708 -2.64 -31.30 34.98
C HIS A 708 -3.15 -31.24 33.53
N TYR A 709 -4.10 -32.12 33.17
CA TYR A 709 -4.76 -32.07 31.87
C TYR A 709 -5.62 -30.82 31.67
N ALA A 710 -6.34 -30.37 32.71
CA ALA A 710 -7.13 -29.15 32.62
C ALA A 710 -6.26 -27.93 32.27
N SER A 711 -5.07 -27.82 32.89
CA SER A 711 -4.10 -26.76 32.60
C SER A 711 -3.63 -26.80 31.15
N THR A 712 -3.21 -27.96 30.65
CA THR A 712 -2.76 -28.10 29.26
C THR A 712 -3.89 -27.83 28.26
N ILE A 713 -5.11 -28.32 28.52
CA ILE A 713 -6.27 -28.08 27.64
C ILE A 713 -6.62 -26.59 27.60
N ALA A 714 -6.61 -25.90 28.74
CA ALA A 714 -6.78 -24.44 28.78
C ALA A 714 -5.65 -23.74 28.00
N GLY A 715 -4.40 -24.19 28.16
CA GLY A 715 -3.22 -23.74 27.41
C GLY A 715 -3.39 -23.78 25.90
N LEU A 716 -3.83 -24.92 25.36
CA LEU A 716 -4.09 -25.09 23.93
C LEU A 716 -5.16 -24.11 23.43
N ALA A 717 -6.19 -23.86 24.25
CA ALA A 717 -7.24 -22.92 23.91
C ALA A 717 -6.77 -21.46 23.93
N PHE A 718 -6.19 -20.99 25.03
CA PHE A 718 -5.79 -19.58 25.17
C PHE A 718 -4.55 -19.24 24.32
N ASN A 719 -3.74 -20.21 23.89
CA ASN A 719 -2.73 -19.97 22.85
C ASN A 719 -3.34 -19.39 21.55
N ASN A 720 -4.62 -19.68 21.31
CA ASN A 720 -5.34 -19.28 20.11
C ASN A 720 -6.42 -18.22 20.38
N ALA A 721 -7.05 -18.26 21.56
CA ALA A 721 -8.09 -17.33 21.97
C ALA A 721 -7.60 -16.19 22.88
N TYR A 722 -6.32 -16.22 23.29
CA TYR A 722 -5.69 -15.23 24.18
C TYR A 722 -6.45 -15.07 25.51
N LEU A 723 -6.00 -14.12 26.34
CA LEU A 723 -6.55 -13.84 27.67
C LEU A 723 -7.13 -12.43 27.72
N GLY A 724 -7.78 -12.07 28.83
CA GLY A 724 -8.53 -10.81 28.94
C GLY A 724 -8.02 -9.90 30.05
N ILE A 725 -8.88 -8.97 30.48
CA ILE A 725 -8.51 -7.94 31.46
C ILE A 725 -8.27 -8.50 32.86
N ASN A 726 -8.70 -9.72 33.18
CA ASN A 726 -8.38 -10.36 34.45
C ASN A 726 -6.88 -10.54 34.60
N HIS A 727 -6.23 -11.09 33.57
CA HIS A 727 -4.78 -11.22 33.53
C HIS A 727 -4.09 -9.84 33.54
N SER A 728 -4.57 -8.88 32.75
CA SER A 728 -4.04 -7.52 32.75
C SER A 728 -4.05 -6.87 34.15
N LEU A 729 -5.14 -7.06 34.90
CA LEU A 729 -5.28 -6.55 36.27
C LEU A 729 -4.41 -7.33 37.26
N ALA A 730 -4.37 -8.66 37.13
CA ALA A 730 -3.54 -9.53 37.97
C ALA A 730 -2.03 -9.28 37.76
N HIS A 731 -1.57 -9.02 36.53
CA HIS A 731 -0.19 -8.61 36.25
C HIS A 731 0.17 -7.31 36.95
N ALA A 732 -0.68 -6.29 36.82
CA ALA A 732 -0.45 -4.98 37.41
C ALA A 732 -0.41 -5.04 38.96
N VAL A 733 -1.36 -5.75 39.57
CA VAL A 733 -1.47 -5.85 41.03
C VAL A 733 -0.42 -6.78 41.62
N GLY A 734 -0.15 -7.91 40.94
CA GLY A 734 0.88 -8.86 41.35
C GLY A 734 2.28 -8.24 41.36
N ALA A 735 2.61 -7.45 40.33
CA ALA A 735 3.90 -6.74 40.24
C ALA A 735 4.07 -5.65 41.31
N GLU A 736 2.99 -4.98 41.70
CA GLU A 736 3.07 -3.89 42.69
C GLU A 736 3.11 -4.40 44.14
N PHE A 737 2.32 -5.45 44.46
CA PHE A 737 2.10 -5.88 45.84
C PHE A 737 2.61 -7.28 46.17
N ASN A 738 3.32 -7.95 45.24
CA ASN A 738 3.82 -9.32 45.40
C ASN A 738 2.71 -10.33 45.76
N ILE A 739 1.50 -10.12 45.23
CA ILE A 739 0.41 -11.07 45.34
C ILE A 739 0.62 -12.16 44.29
N ALA A 740 0.55 -13.44 44.71
CA ALA A 740 0.70 -14.58 43.82
C ALA A 740 -0.29 -14.49 42.63
N HIS A 741 0.16 -14.83 41.42
CA HIS A 741 -0.60 -14.60 40.18
C HIS A 741 -2.00 -15.23 40.21
N GLY A 742 -2.09 -16.53 40.51
CA GLY A 742 -3.36 -17.25 40.58
C GLY A 742 -4.31 -16.71 41.65
N ARG A 743 -3.76 -16.17 42.75
CA ARG A 743 -4.54 -15.52 43.81
C ARG A 743 -5.11 -14.18 43.35
N ALA A 744 -4.31 -13.35 42.69
CA ALA A 744 -4.79 -12.11 42.08
C ALA A 744 -5.88 -12.43 41.05
N ASN A 745 -5.67 -13.45 40.21
CA ASN A 745 -6.68 -13.89 39.24
C ASN A 745 -8.00 -14.30 39.91
N ALA A 746 -7.96 -15.06 41.02
CA ALA A 746 -9.15 -15.45 41.77
C ALA A 746 -9.93 -14.25 42.34
N ILE A 747 -9.24 -13.22 42.85
CA ILE A 747 -9.87 -12.00 43.40
C ILE A 747 -10.60 -11.21 42.29
N PHE A 748 -9.99 -11.06 41.12
CA PHE A 748 -10.57 -10.27 40.03
C PHE A 748 -11.68 -10.99 39.27
N LEU A 749 -11.67 -12.32 39.21
CA LEU A 749 -12.49 -13.09 38.29
C LEU A 749 -14.00 -12.82 38.44
N PRO A 750 -14.60 -12.82 39.65
CA PRO A 750 -16.01 -12.45 39.83
C PRO A 750 -16.34 -11.04 39.31
N LEU A 751 -15.46 -10.07 39.56
CA LEU A 751 -15.65 -8.67 39.16
C LEU A 751 -15.52 -8.49 37.64
N VAL A 752 -14.57 -9.18 37.03
CA VAL A 752 -14.35 -9.14 35.58
C VAL A 752 -15.49 -9.83 34.83
N ILE A 753 -16.04 -10.94 35.33
CA ILE A 753 -17.24 -11.55 34.74
C ILE A 753 -18.39 -10.54 34.73
N ARG A 754 -18.67 -9.88 35.87
CA ARG A 754 -19.71 -8.83 35.95
C ARG A 754 -19.44 -7.68 34.98
N PHE A 755 -18.20 -7.18 34.92
CA PHE A 755 -17.83 -6.10 34.01
C PHE A 755 -18.04 -6.48 32.54
N ASN A 756 -17.61 -7.68 32.15
CA ASN A 756 -17.69 -8.20 30.78
C ASN A 756 -19.11 -8.63 30.40
N ALA A 757 -19.99 -8.90 31.36
CA ALA A 757 -21.39 -9.24 31.13
C ALA A 757 -22.29 -8.01 30.89
N VAL A 758 -21.83 -6.80 31.21
CA VAL A 758 -22.56 -5.56 30.91
C VAL A 758 -22.20 -5.05 29.52
N LYS A 759 -23.22 -4.57 28.78
CA LYS A 759 -23.04 -3.98 27.44
C LYS A 759 -21.84 -3.00 27.39
N PRO A 760 -20.97 -3.09 26.36
CA PRO A 760 -19.78 -2.27 26.30
C PRO A 760 -20.08 -0.78 26.20
N THR A 761 -19.39 0.03 27.00
CA THR A 761 -19.28 1.49 26.80
C THR A 761 -18.39 1.80 25.59
N LYS A 762 -17.44 0.90 25.30
CA LYS A 762 -16.59 0.92 24.11
C LYS A 762 -16.40 -0.49 23.56
N PHE A 763 -16.64 -0.66 22.26
CA PHE A 763 -16.49 -1.95 21.57
C PHE A 763 -15.02 -2.24 21.24
N THR A 764 -14.63 -3.50 21.37
CA THR A 764 -13.31 -3.99 20.96
C THR A 764 -13.28 -4.18 19.45
N PRO A 765 -12.35 -3.53 18.72
CA PRO A 765 -12.29 -3.63 17.27
C PRO A 765 -11.61 -4.93 16.82
N PHE A 766 -12.39 -5.93 16.42
CA PHE A 766 -11.86 -7.16 15.83
C PHE A 766 -12.72 -7.61 14.65
N ALA A 767 -12.10 -7.84 13.48
CA ALA A 767 -12.81 -8.16 12.24
C ALA A 767 -13.62 -9.46 12.33
N GLY A 768 -13.23 -10.44 13.15
CA GLY A 768 -13.99 -11.67 13.36
C GLY A 768 -15.09 -11.58 14.42
N TYR A 769 -15.19 -10.47 15.15
CA TYR A 769 -16.19 -10.27 16.21
C TYR A 769 -17.30 -9.35 15.68
N GLU A 770 -18.41 -9.94 15.25
CA GLU A 770 -19.46 -9.21 14.54
C GLU A 770 -20.31 -8.33 15.46
N TYR A 771 -20.61 -8.83 16.66
CA TYR A 771 -21.43 -8.14 17.66
C TYR A 771 -21.05 -8.62 19.06
N TYR A 772 -21.38 -7.83 20.08
CA TYR A 772 -21.14 -8.18 21.48
C TYR A 772 -22.04 -9.35 21.94
N LYS A 773 -21.43 -10.38 22.53
CA LYS A 773 -22.14 -11.59 23.00
C LYS A 773 -21.63 -12.18 24.33
N ALA A 774 -20.76 -11.47 25.07
CA ALA A 774 -20.09 -12.05 26.24
C ALA A 774 -21.05 -12.44 27.38
N ASP A 775 -22.09 -11.65 27.62
CA ASP A 775 -23.21 -11.95 28.55
C ASP A 775 -23.85 -13.31 28.28
N LYS A 776 -24.22 -13.55 27.01
CA LYS A 776 -24.83 -14.81 26.57
C LYS A 776 -23.86 -15.97 26.68
N ARG A 777 -22.58 -15.73 26.42
CA ARG A 777 -21.52 -16.75 26.53
C ARG A 777 -21.29 -17.18 27.98
N TYR A 778 -21.27 -16.26 28.94
CA TYR A 778 -21.20 -16.65 30.35
C TYR A 778 -22.42 -17.45 30.80
N ALA A 779 -23.63 -17.06 30.37
CA ALA A 779 -24.83 -17.82 30.67
C ALA A 779 -24.86 -19.21 30.00
N GLU A 780 -24.26 -19.36 28.83
CA GLU A 780 -24.06 -20.66 28.17
C GLU A 780 -23.16 -21.58 28.99
N LEU A 781 -22.03 -21.06 29.51
CA LEU A 781 -21.15 -21.82 30.40
C LEU A 781 -21.89 -22.29 31.66
N ALA A 782 -22.72 -21.43 32.27
CA ALA A 782 -23.53 -21.82 33.42
C ALA A 782 -24.44 -23.02 33.10
N LYS A 783 -25.09 -23.03 31.94
CA LYS A 783 -25.92 -24.17 31.48
C LYS A 783 -25.09 -25.44 31.29
N MET A 784 -23.90 -25.33 30.72
CA MET A 784 -23.00 -26.47 30.49
C MET A 784 -22.44 -27.07 31.78
N LEU A 785 -22.42 -26.29 32.86
CA LEU A 785 -22.07 -26.73 34.21
C LEU A 785 -23.29 -27.18 35.02
N GLU A 786 -24.47 -27.27 34.39
CA GLU A 786 -25.73 -27.66 35.04
C GLU A 786 -26.12 -26.70 36.19
N LEU A 787 -25.68 -25.43 36.13
CA LEU A 787 -26.05 -24.38 37.06
C LEU A 787 -27.40 -23.74 36.65
N PRO A 788 -28.14 -23.10 37.59
CA PRO A 788 -29.34 -22.36 37.26
C PRO A 788 -29.07 -21.26 36.22
N ALA A 789 -29.80 -21.27 35.10
CA ALA A 789 -29.56 -20.35 33.98
C ALA A 789 -30.80 -20.19 33.08
N ARG A 790 -31.98 -19.97 33.68
CA ARG A 790 -33.25 -19.75 32.96
C ARG A 790 -33.22 -18.43 32.20
N THR A 791 -32.61 -17.39 32.78
CA THR A 791 -32.29 -16.13 32.10
C THR A 791 -30.78 -15.95 31.96
N THR A 792 -30.35 -15.03 31.09
CA THR A 792 -28.93 -14.70 30.92
C THR A 792 -28.35 -14.19 32.23
N GLU A 793 -29.08 -13.32 32.93
CA GLU A 793 -28.69 -12.73 34.21
C GLU A 793 -28.56 -13.78 35.32
N GLU A 794 -29.51 -14.72 35.41
CA GLU A 794 -29.44 -15.84 36.36
C GLU A 794 -28.23 -16.73 36.08
N GLY A 795 -27.93 -16.99 34.80
CA GLY A 795 -26.76 -17.78 34.40
C GLY A 795 -25.45 -17.09 34.77
N ILE A 796 -25.33 -15.79 34.54
CA ILE A 796 -24.13 -15.01 34.90
C ILE A 796 -23.90 -15.04 36.41
N GLU A 797 -24.91 -14.72 37.23
CA GLU A 797 -24.74 -14.73 38.68
C GLU A 797 -24.51 -16.14 39.24
N SER A 798 -25.16 -17.17 38.69
CA SER A 798 -24.90 -18.55 39.10
C SER A 798 -23.47 -18.99 38.80
N LEU A 799 -22.90 -18.56 37.67
CA LEU A 799 -21.48 -18.80 37.35
C LEU A 799 -20.55 -18.05 38.33
N ILE A 800 -20.85 -16.79 38.63
CA ILE A 800 -20.08 -15.99 39.60
C ILE A 800 -20.10 -16.65 40.98
N GLU A 801 -21.27 -17.05 41.46
CA GLU A 801 -21.42 -17.76 42.74
C GLU A 801 -20.65 -19.10 42.75
N ALA A 802 -20.67 -19.85 41.65
CA ALA A 802 -19.88 -21.07 41.54
C ALA A 802 -18.37 -20.80 41.66
N VAL A 803 -17.86 -19.73 41.02
CA VAL A 803 -16.46 -19.30 41.12
C VAL A 803 -16.12 -18.89 42.56
N ILE A 804 -16.96 -18.09 43.20
CA ILE A 804 -16.76 -17.65 44.59
C ILE A 804 -16.77 -18.84 45.56
N ASN A 805 -17.73 -19.75 45.41
CA ASN A 805 -17.84 -20.93 46.27
C ASN A 805 -16.65 -21.88 46.10
N LEU A 806 -16.15 -22.03 44.87
CA LEU A 806 -14.91 -22.77 44.62
C LEU A 806 -13.72 -22.12 45.35
N ALA A 807 -13.54 -20.80 45.22
CA ALA A 807 -12.46 -20.09 45.91
C ALA A 807 -12.57 -20.22 47.45
N ARG A 808 -13.79 -20.21 48.00
CA ARG A 808 -14.05 -20.47 49.44
C ARG A 808 -13.69 -21.90 49.85
N GLU A 809 -14.04 -22.91 49.06
CA GLU A 809 -13.67 -24.32 49.32
C GLU A 809 -12.14 -24.52 49.28
N LEU A 810 -11.43 -23.64 48.58
CA LEU A 810 -9.97 -23.61 48.48
C LEU A 810 -9.29 -22.71 49.51
N ASP A 811 -10.01 -22.19 50.51
CA ASP A 811 -9.50 -21.24 51.53
C ASP A 811 -8.74 -20.03 50.93
N MET A 812 -9.15 -19.56 49.74
CA MET A 812 -8.50 -18.45 49.04
C MET A 812 -9.03 -17.09 49.51
N PRO A 813 -8.17 -16.05 49.57
CA PRO A 813 -8.66 -14.71 49.83
C PRO A 813 -9.49 -14.20 48.66
N LEU A 814 -10.59 -13.53 48.97
CA LEU A 814 -11.54 -12.95 48.01
C LEU A 814 -11.35 -11.44 47.83
N SER A 815 -10.38 -10.84 48.54
CA SER A 815 -10.07 -9.42 48.48
C SER A 815 -8.57 -9.14 48.56
N VAL A 816 -8.15 -7.96 48.08
CA VAL A 816 -6.77 -7.49 48.24
C VAL A 816 -6.46 -7.16 49.72
N GLU A 817 -7.46 -6.74 50.50
CA GLU A 817 -7.33 -6.50 51.94
C GLU A 817 -6.92 -7.77 52.71
N GLU A 818 -7.52 -8.92 52.38
CA GLU A 818 -7.15 -10.22 52.96
C GLU A 818 -5.72 -10.67 52.60
N CYS A 819 -5.15 -10.10 51.54
CA CYS A 819 -3.73 -10.28 51.18
C CYS A 819 -2.77 -9.39 51.99
N ARG A 820 -3.27 -8.68 53.02
CA ARG A 820 -2.49 -7.82 53.94
C ARG A 820 -1.91 -6.57 53.28
N VAL A 821 -2.56 -6.05 52.24
CA VAL A 821 -2.21 -4.77 51.62
C VAL A 821 -2.99 -3.63 52.27
N SER A 822 -2.31 -2.53 52.59
CA SER A 822 -2.90 -1.36 53.25
C SER A 822 -3.71 -0.48 52.27
N GLN A 823 -4.94 -0.08 52.64
CA GLN A 823 -5.82 0.72 51.78
C GLN A 823 -5.19 2.00 51.23
N PRO A 824 -4.53 2.86 52.04
CA PRO A 824 -3.93 4.09 51.52
C PRO A 824 -2.80 3.82 50.51
N VAL A 825 -2.05 2.74 50.72
CA VAL A 825 -0.97 2.33 49.80
C VAL A 825 -1.57 1.83 48.49
N TYR A 826 -2.61 0.98 48.57
CA TYR A 826 -3.31 0.47 47.40
C TYR A 826 -3.94 1.59 46.56
N GLU A 827 -4.70 2.50 47.18
CA GLU A 827 -5.35 3.62 46.47
C GLU A 827 -4.32 4.53 45.76
N SER A 828 -3.14 4.74 46.37
CA SER A 828 -2.08 5.57 45.77
C SER A 828 -1.55 5.03 44.43
N LYS A 829 -1.73 3.73 44.16
CA LYS A 829 -1.21 3.03 42.97
C LYS A 829 -2.27 2.69 41.93
N ILE A 830 -3.55 2.93 42.19
CA ILE A 830 -4.65 2.54 41.28
C ILE A 830 -4.48 3.10 39.87
N THR A 831 -4.11 4.38 39.74
CA THR A 831 -3.93 5.01 38.42
C THR A 831 -2.82 4.35 37.63
N GLU A 832 -1.68 4.08 38.27
CA GLU A 832 -0.51 3.42 37.65
C GLU A 832 -0.86 2.00 37.22
N MET A 833 -1.47 1.20 38.11
CA MET A 833 -1.91 -0.16 37.80
C MET A 833 -2.94 -0.20 36.67
N ALA A 834 -3.90 0.72 36.64
CA ALA A 834 -4.88 0.80 35.56
C ALA A 834 -4.21 1.13 34.22
N LEU A 835 -3.21 2.01 34.20
CA LEU A 835 -2.44 2.32 32.99
C LEU A 835 -1.63 1.10 32.52
N HIS A 836 -0.98 0.39 33.44
CA HIS A 836 -0.29 -0.87 33.14
C HIS A 836 -1.26 -1.90 32.55
N ALA A 837 -2.44 -2.08 33.13
CA ALA A 837 -3.46 -2.99 32.61
C ALA A 837 -3.99 -2.57 31.22
N VAL A 838 -4.22 -1.28 30.95
CA VAL A 838 -4.54 -0.80 29.59
C VAL A 838 -3.42 -1.12 28.62
N HIS A 839 -2.18 -1.10 29.10
CA HIS A 839 -1.00 -1.37 28.33
C HIS A 839 -0.68 -2.86 28.19
N ASP A 840 -1.37 -3.74 28.88
CA ASP A 840 -1.20 -5.17 28.71
C ASP A 840 -1.79 -5.66 27.36
N PRO A 841 -1.07 -6.50 26.59
CA PRO A 841 -1.60 -7.10 25.37
C PRO A 841 -2.94 -7.84 25.53
N ASP A 842 -3.20 -8.47 26.68
CA ASP A 842 -4.41 -9.26 26.94
C ASP A 842 -5.68 -8.38 26.92
N THR A 843 -5.54 -7.10 27.25
CA THR A 843 -6.62 -6.11 27.14
C THR A 843 -7.13 -5.89 25.70
N ASN A 844 -6.36 -6.28 24.69
CA ASN A 844 -6.75 -6.09 23.28
C ASN A 844 -7.80 -7.05 22.77
N VAL A 845 -7.94 -8.21 23.40
CA VAL A 845 -8.89 -9.25 22.96
C VAL A 845 -10.09 -9.41 23.90
N ASN A 846 -10.13 -8.64 25.00
CA ASN A 846 -11.25 -8.66 25.92
C ASN A 846 -12.57 -8.27 25.20
N PRO A 847 -13.71 -8.94 25.48
CA PRO A 847 -15.00 -8.70 24.81
C PRO A 847 -15.53 -7.26 24.91
N LYS A 848 -15.12 -6.56 25.96
CA LYS A 848 -15.42 -5.15 26.22
C LYS A 848 -14.12 -4.38 26.27
N ARG A 849 -13.93 -3.36 25.44
CA ARG A 849 -12.70 -2.57 25.48
C ARG A 849 -12.76 -1.67 26.72
N PRO A 850 -11.94 -1.91 27.76
CA PRO A 850 -12.09 -1.14 28.97
C PRO A 850 -11.56 0.28 28.77
N LEU A 851 -12.23 1.25 29.39
CA LEU A 851 -11.68 2.57 29.63
C LEU A 851 -10.81 2.53 30.89
N THR A 852 -9.76 3.36 30.96
CA THR A 852 -8.89 3.44 32.16
C THR A 852 -9.70 3.65 33.44
N ARG A 853 -10.72 4.52 33.40
CA ARG A 853 -11.62 4.77 34.54
C ARG A 853 -12.36 3.52 35.01
N GLU A 854 -12.74 2.62 34.10
CA GLU A 854 -13.47 1.40 34.42
C GLU A 854 -12.52 0.36 35.05
N LEU A 855 -11.27 0.27 34.58
CA LEU A 855 -10.25 -0.56 35.23
C LEU A 855 -9.94 -0.05 36.64
N MET A 856 -9.84 1.28 36.83
CA MET A 856 -9.67 1.87 38.16
C MET A 856 -10.84 1.52 39.09
N GLU A 857 -12.06 1.48 38.58
CA GLU A 857 -13.24 1.10 39.35
C GLU A 857 -13.21 -0.38 39.75
N ILE A 858 -12.85 -1.29 38.84
CA ILE A 858 -12.64 -2.71 39.16
C ILE A 858 -11.55 -2.88 40.22
N LEU A 859 -10.42 -2.16 40.08
CA LEU A 859 -9.34 -2.17 41.08
C LEU A 859 -9.83 -1.74 42.46
N ARG A 860 -10.67 -0.69 42.55
CA ARG A 860 -11.26 -0.26 43.82
C ARG A 860 -12.19 -1.29 44.43
N GLN A 861 -13.03 -1.92 43.61
CA GLN A 861 -13.94 -2.99 44.07
C GLN A 861 -13.15 -4.19 44.61
N ALA A 862 -12.06 -4.56 43.95
CA ALA A 862 -11.20 -5.67 44.37
C ALA A 862 -10.52 -5.46 45.74
N TYR A 863 -10.41 -4.22 46.24
CA TYR A 863 -9.83 -3.98 47.57
C TYR A 863 -10.64 -4.65 48.68
N LYS A 864 -11.97 -4.50 48.65
CA LYS A 864 -12.90 -5.15 49.59
C LYS A 864 -13.39 -6.51 49.12
N GLY A 865 -13.23 -6.83 47.84
CA GLY A 865 -13.57 -8.14 47.29
C GLY A 865 -15.08 -8.34 47.14
N VAL A 866 -15.48 -9.62 47.03
CA VAL A 866 -16.86 -10.08 46.88
C VAL A 866 -17.34 -10.98 48.01
#